data_AF-A0A134AXA1-F1
#
_entry.id   AF-A0A134AXA1-F1
#
_cell.length_a   1.000
_cell.length_b   1.000
_cell.length_c   1.000
_cell.angle_alpha   90.00
_cell.angle_beta   90.00
_cell.angle_gamma   90.00
#
_symmetry.space_group_name_H-M   'P 1'
#
loop_
_entity.id
_entity.type
_entity.pdbx_description
1 polymer ?
#
loop_
_entity_poly.entity_id
_entity_poly.type
_entity_poly.pdbx_seq_one_letter_code
_entity_poly.pdbx_strand_id
1 'polypeptide(L)'
;MNQFLKKGLVLATAALSIGYQAKADKGMWLLNELTRENVAQMKELGFRLPIDSLYNLDKPSVANSVVIFGRGCTGVTVSSQGLIFTNHHCGFDAIQSQSAVDHDYLRDGFVSQSFSEELPIEGLTVSYLSSIRDVTKEILAQLKKPKNEIERLSQIQKICQGLEAAESKRLKSEHKRVQVRPYYANNKYYLITYDVFSDVRLVFAPPGSVGKFGGDTDNWMWPRHTGDFSVFRVYANKDNAPANYSKDNVPYKPKYHATVSTEGYEKNDYAMTIGFPGSTSRYIPSFAVENRMKDQNDPRIEVRGIKQDIWRAAMNADQATRIKYASKYARSSNYWKNSIGMNKALVKLGVLDQKRAEEASFEEWVAASGKKAQAYKGILSEMEGAYKKLGNIERQSMYLREALIGGTEIVSAARGLGDPAKVKKLASQPKEQLAQMINDLYKDYVPALDQKVLPAMLDIVRQRVDANRVAPIFDLINKEYGGDTKAYADALFANSVVPYKDKLLATLQQPNAAEILSKDPAVLLSNKVWEVYTAFSNELKPLYEPIDRGNRLYFAGRREQNPSKPMPSDANSTMRMSYGTIKGYSPADAVEYDYFTTSRGILEKNNPESTEFNVFPSFLELIKKGDWGRWADKKDGKLHVAFISTNDITGGNSGSPVFDKNGRVFGLAFDGNWEAMSGDIEFEPNLQRTIVVDIRYVLFTIDKWGKCSRLIDEMTIK
;
A
#
# COMPACT_ATOMS: atom_id res chain seq x y z
N MET A 1 -35.89 -57.78 -9.29
CA MET A 1 -35.55 -56.69 -10.24
C MET A 1 -35.68 -55.28 -9.65
N ASN A 2 -36.59 -55.01 -8.70
CA ASN A 2 -36.85 -53.65 -8.18
C ASN A 2 -35.93 -53.12 -7.06
N GLN A 3 -34.99 -53.92 -6.53
CA GLN A 3 -34.02 -53.44 -5.52
C GLN A 3 -32.66 -53.03 -6.11
N PHE A 4 -32.29 -53.54 -7.30
CA PHE A 4 -31.04 -53.19 -7.96
C PHE A 4 -31.12 -51.85 -8.72
N LEU A 5 -32.31 -51.49 -9.23
CA LEU A 5 -32.55 -50.19 -9.87
C LEU A 5 -32.55 -49.01 -8.88
N LYS A 6 -32.90 -49.23 -7.60
CA LYS A 6 -32.87 -48.18 -6.56
C LYS A 6 -31.46 -47.90 -6.01
N LYS A 7 -30.54 -48.88 -6.04
CA LYS A 7 -29.14 -48.68 -5.63
C LYS A 7 -28.28 -48.06 -6.74
N GLY A 8 -28.60 -48.32 -8.01
CA GLY A 8 -27.95 -47.67 -9.16
C GLY A 8 -28.27 -46.18 -9.28
N LEU A 9 -29.50 -45.76 -8.95
CA LEU A 9 -29.91 -44.36 -9.04
C LEU A 9 -29.29 -43.48 -7.93
N VAL A 10 -29.01 -44.04 -6.76
CA VAL A 10 -28.36 -43.33 -5.61
C VAL A 10 -26.84 -43.21 -5.83
N LEU A 11 -26.20 -44.19 -6.48
CA LEU A 11 -24.79 -44.07 -6.88
C LEU A 11 -24.58 -43.14 -8.09
N ALA A 12 -25.56 -43.04 -9.01
CA ALA A 12 -25.49 -42.09 -10.13
C ALA A 12 -25.73 -40.62 -9.70
N THR A 13 -26.49 -40.37 -8.63
CA THR A 13 -26.65 -39.01 -8.06
C THR A 13 -25.49 -38.60 -7.14
N ALA A 14 -24.80 -39.56 -6.51
CA ALA A 14 -23.58 -39.30 -5.75
C ALA A 14 -22.34 -39.05 -6.65
N ALA A 15 -22.31 -39.57 -7.88
CA ALA A 15 -21.24 -39.30 -8.84
C ALA A 15 -21.39 -37.97 -9.61
N LEU A 16 -22.60 -37.41 -9.66
CA LEU A 16 -22.90 -36.09 -10.24
C LEU A 16 -22.84 -34.93 -9.23
N SER A 17 -22.51 -35.23 -7.97
CA SER A 17 -22.24 -34.26 -6.90
C SER A 17 -20.76 -34.20 -6.54
N ILE A 18 -19.87 -34.47 -7.52
CA ILE A 18 -18.59 -33.75 -7.59
C ILE A 18 -18.97 -32.30 -7.83
N GLY A 19 -19.33 -31.61 -6.74
CA GLY A 19 -19.53 -30.19 -6.76
C GLY A 19 -18.30 -29.59 -7.42
N TYR A 20 -18.53 -28.84 -8.49
CA TYR A 20 -17.61 -27.77 -8.83
C TYR A 20 -17.45 -27.00 -7.52
N GLN A 21 -16.38 -27.27 -6.77
CA GLN A 21 -15.97 -26.33 -5.74
C GLN A 21 -15.68 -25.08 -6.55
N ALA A 22 -16.62 -24.12 -6.48
CA ALA A 22 -16.43 -22.80 -7.04
C ALA A 22 -15.10 -22.31 -6.45
N LYS A 23 -14.04 -22.40 -7.25
CA LYS A 23 -12.71 -21.99 -6.83
C LYS A 23 -12.82 -20.49 -6.56
N ALA A 24 -12.38 -20.03 -5.40
CA ALA A 24 -12.23 -18.59 -5.18
C ALA A 24 -11.38 -18.03 -6.33
N ASP A 25 -11.83 -16.94 -6.95
CA ASP A 25 -11.19 -16.45 -8.15
C ASP A 25 -9.93 -15.67 -7.76
N LYS A 26 -8.77 -16.14 -8.22
CA LYS A 26 -7.51 -15.41 -8.11
C LYS A 26 -7.63 -14.16 -8.99
N GLY A 27 -7.71 -12.97 -8.40
CA GLY A 27 -7.67 -11.77 -9.23
C GLY A 27 -8.05 -10.45 -8.59
N MET A 28 -7.37 -9.42 -9.09
CA MET A 28 -7.69 -8.00 -8.93
C MET A 28 -8.15 -7.47 -10.29
N TRP A 29 -9.45 -7.64 -10.55
CA TRP A 29 -10.11 -7.43 -11.83
C TRP A 29 -10.33 -5.95 -12.15
N LEU A 30 -10.17 -5.59 -13.41
CA LEU A 30 -10.62 -4.28 -13.91
C LEU A 30 -12.14 -4.31 -14.08
N LEU A 31 -12.86 -3.40 -13.41
CA LEU A 31 -14.32 -3.39 -13.46
C LEU A 31 -14.85 -3.11 -14.88
N ASN A 32 -14.11 -2.34 -15.69
CA ASN A 32 -14.43 -2.08 -17.08
C ASN A 32 -14.07 -3.22 -18.05
N GLU A 33 -13.50 -4.33 -17.56
CA GLU A 33 -13.13 -5.51 -18.36
C GLU A 33 -13.69 -6.82 -17.80
N LEU A 34 -14.69 -6.78 -16.91
CA LEU A 34 -15.32 -7.99 -16.39
C LEU A 34 -15.89 -8.83 -17.53
N THR A 35 -15.49 -10.10 -17.60
CA THR A 35 -15.97 -11.03 -18.62
C THR A 35 -17.30 -11.65 -18.22
N ARG A 36 -17.92 -12.37 -19.16
CA ARG A 36 -19.16 -13.12 -18.87
C ARG A 36 -18.93 -14.20 -17.81
N GLU A 37 -17.75 -14.80 -17.81
CA GLU A 37 -17.31 -15.81 -16.86
C GLU A 37 -17.17 -15.20 -15.46
N ASN A 38 -16.54 -14.03 -15.33
CA ASN A 38 -16.47 -13.32 -14.05
C ASN A 38 -17.87 -13.07 -13.48
N VAL A 39 -18.77 -12.54 -14.31
CA VAL A 39 -20.15 -12.22 -13.90
C VAL A 39 -20.94 -13.48 -13.53
N ALA A 40 -20.77 -14.58 -14.27
CA ALA A 40 -21.41 -15.85 -13.97
C ALA A 40 -20.96 -16.39 -12.60
N GLN A 41 -19.66 -16.36 -12.33
CA GLN A 41 -19.10 -16.81 -11.06
C GLN A 41 -19.53 -15.92 -9.89
N MET A 42 -19.55 -14.59 -10.06
CA MET A 42 -20.08 -13.68 -9.04
C MET A 42 -21.52 -14.05 -8.67
N LYS A 43 -22.37 -14.32 -9.67
CA LYS A 43 -23.77 -14.74 -9.44
C LYS A 43 -23.86 -16.10 -8.76
N GLU A 44 -23.03 -17.06 -9.12
CA GLU A 44 -22.95 -18.38 -8.47
C GLU A 44 -22.58 -18.24 -6.99
N LEU A 45 -21.65 -17.33 -6.66
CA LEU A 45 -21.30 -16.99 -5.28
C LEU A 45 -22.38 -16.18 -4.54
N GLY A 46 -23.44 -15.76 -5.23
CA GLY A 46 -24.62 -15.13 -4.63
C GLY A 46 -24.81 -13.65 -4.93
N PHE A 47 -23.99 -13.02 -5.78
CA PHE A 47 -24.14 -11.62 -6.20
C PHE A 47 -25.50 -11.35 -6.88
N ARG A 48 -26.16 -10.24 -6.52
CA ARG A 48 -27.54 -9.95 -6.95
C ARG A 48 -27.72 -8.67 -7.75
N LEU A 49 -26.75 -7.75 -7.73
CA LEU A 49 -26.91 -6.47 -8.41
C LEU A 49 -26.79 -6.61 -9.94
N PRO A 50 -27.50 -5.76 -10.71
CA PRO A 50 -27.13 -5.49 -12.08
C PRO A 50 -25.70 -4.94 -12.16
N ILE A 51 -24.94 -5.35 -13.19
CA ILE A 51 -23.53 -4.92 -13.35
C ILE A 51 -23.41 -3.40 -13.52
N ASP A 52 -24.37 -2.76 -14.20
CA ASP A 52 -24.39 -1.29 -14.33
C ASP A 52 -24.59 -0.56 -12.99
N SER A 53 -25.22 -1.20 -12.00
CA SER A 53 -25.34 -0.66 -10.64
C SER A 53 -24.05 -0.85 -9.83
N LEU A 54 -23.23 -1.83 -10.20
CA LEU A 54 -21.91 -2.06 -9.61
C LEU A 54 -20.89 -1.07 -10.15
N TYR A 55 -20.79 -0.94 -11.48
CA TYR A 55 -19.81 -0.10 -12.13
C TYR A 55 -20.39 0.64 -13.33
N ASN A 56 -20.55 1.95 -13.18
CA ASN A 56 -20.85 2.88 -14.25
C ASN A 56 -20.25 4.25 -13.89
N LEU A 57 -19.46 4.85 -14.78
CA LEU A 57 -18.85 6.15 -14.51
C LEU A 57 -19.76 7.33 -14.90
N ASP A 58 -20.82 7.09 -15.69
CA ASP A 58 -21.79 8.11 -16.12
C ASP A 58 -23.01 8.19 -15.20
N LYS A 59 -23.48 7.04 -14.69
CA LYS A 59 -24.60 6.92 -13.73
C LYS A 59 -24.11 6.57 -12.31
N PRO A 60 -24.87 6.89 -11.24
CA PRO A 60 -24.51 6.46 -9.89
C PRO A 60 -24.39 4.94 -9.79
N SER A 61 -23.27 4.46 -9.26
CA SER A 61 -22.94 3.05 -9.06
C SER A 61 -22.10 2.85 -7.80
N VAL A 62 -22.06 1.61 -7.29
CA VAL A 62 -21.29 1.24 -6.09
C VAL A 62 -19.83 1.72 -6.18
N ALA A 63 -19.18 1.50 -7.32
CA ALA A 63 -17.79 1.91 -7.53
C ALA A 63 -17.56 3.43 -7.42
N ASN A 64 -18.58 4.27 -7.62
CA ASN A 64 -18.44 5.72 -7.45
C ASN A 64 -18.29 6.16 -5.99
N SER A 65 -18.62 5.30 -5.01
CA SER A 65 -18.34 5.56 -3.59
C SER A 65 -16.90 5.29 -3.18
N VAL A 66 -16.10 4.64 -4.03
CA VAL A 66 -14.76 4.17 -3.69
C VAL A 66 -13.71 5.15 -4.16
N VAL A 67 -12.82 5.55 -3.26
CA VAL A 67 -11.86 6.65 -3.49
C VAL A 67 -10.43 6.22 -3.24
N ILE A 68 -9.49 6.91 -3.90
CA ILE A 68 -8.11 6.93 -3.43
C ILE A 68 -8.05 7.89 -2.25
N PHE A 69 -7.58 7.40 -1.11
CA PHE A 69 -7.34 8.19 0.08
C PHE A 69 -5.83 8.50 0.20
N GLY A 70 -5.49 9.78 0.17
CA GLY A 70 -4.12 10.28 0.27
C GLY A 70 -3.19 9.71 -0.81
N ARG A 71 -2.06 9.15 -0.37
CA ARG A 71 -0.95 8.76 -1.25
C ARG A 71 -0.99 7.32 -1.74
N GLY A 72 -1.97 6.52 -1.33
CA GLY A 72 -2.03 5.11 -1.74
C GLY A 72 -2.99 4.21 -1.00
N CYS A 73 -3.84 4.72 -0.11
CA CYS A 73 -4.90 3.94 0.50
C CYS A 73 -6.20 4.02 -0.30
N THR A 74 -7.17 3.20 0.08
CA THR A 74 -8.55 3.25 -0.36
C THR A 74 -9.44 3.85 0.73
N GLY A 75 -10.55 4.47 0.35
CA GLY A 75 -11.64 4.81 1.26
C GLY A 75 -13.01 4.59 0.62
N VAL A 76 -14.06 4.73 1.41
CA VAL A 76 -15.45 4.63 0.96
C VAL A 76 -16.29 5.79 1.48
N THR A 77 -17.03 6.43 0.60
CA THR A 77 -18.00 7.47 0.95
C THR A 77 -19.31 6.82 1.41
N VAL A 78 -19.73 7.09 2.65
CA VAL A 78 -20.85 6.41 3.33
C VAL A 78 -22.03 7.32 3.65
N SER A 79 -21.95 8.61 3.31
CA SER A 79 -23.03 9.56 3.48
C SER A 79 -23.21 10.49 2.28
N SER A 80 -24.37 11.13 2.19
CA SER A 80 -24.66 12.16 1.19
C SER A 80 -23.96 13.50 1.46
N GLN A 81 -23.20 13.63 2.55
CA GLN A 81 -22.40 14.82 2.88
C GLN A 81 -20.90 14.51 2.93
N GLY A 82 -20.46 13.53 2.15
CA GLY A 82 -19.04 13.31 1.85
C GLY A 82 -18.26 12.68 3.00
N LEU A 83 -18.94 12.02 3.95
CA LEU A 83 -18.30 11.26 5.02
C LEU A 83 -17.61 10.03 4.44
N ILE A 84 -16.34 9.84 4.78
CA ILE A 84 -15.48 8.78 4.27
C ILE A 84 -14.97 7.92 5.41
N PHE A 85 -15.09 6.61 5.25
CA PHE A 85 -14.36 5.65 6.07
C PHE A 85 -13.09 5.18 5.35
N THR A 86 -12.01 5.07 6.10
CA THR A 86 -10.75 4.42 5.71
C THR A 86 -10.13 3.78 6.95
N ASN A 87 -8.96 3.16 6.83
CA ASN A 87 -8.28 2.57 7.98
C ASN A 87 -7.65 3.62 8.91
N HIS A 88 -7.50 3.29 10.19
CA HIS A 88 -6.76 4.10 11.14
C HIS A 88 -5.31 4.28 10.69
N HIS A 89 -4.67 3.20 10.19
CA HIS A 89 -3.29 3.31 9.68
C HIS A 89 -3.18 4.16 8.39
N CYS A 90 -4.26 4.28 7.61
CA CYS A 90 -4.31 5.18 6.45
C CYS A 90 -4.46 6.64 6.87
N GLY A 91 -5.25 6.92 7.91
CA GLY A 91 -5.37 8.23 8.54
C GLY A 91 -4.21 8.58 9.48
N PHE A 92 -3.28 7.66 9.74
CA PHE A 92 -2.29 7.80 10.82
C PHE A 92 -1.38 9.01 10.69
N ASP A 93 -0.92 9.31 9.47
CA ASP A 93 -0.12 10.51 9.20
C ASP A 93 -0.91 11.80 9.46
N ALA A 94 -2.22 11.80 9.16
CA ALA A 94 -3.11 12.92 9.43
C ALA A 94 -3.42 13.07 10.93
N ILE A 95 -3.61 11.97 11.65
CA ILE A 95 -3.82 11.98 13.09
C ILE A 95 -2.54 12.46 13.80
N GLN A 96 -1.38 11.96 13.37
CA GLN A 96 -0.07 12.36 13.91
C GLN A 96 0.20 13.85 13.66
N SER A 97 -0.13 14.37 12.48
CA SER A 97 0.12 15.79 12.17
C SER A 97 -0.71 16.76 13.00
N GLN A 98 -1.82 16.28 13.57
CA GLN A 98 -2.68 17.03 14.50
C GLN A 98 -2.40 16.70 15.97
N SER A 99 -1.48 15.78 16.27
CA SER A 99 -1.18 15.37 17.65
C SER A 99 -0.03 16.19 18.24
N ALA A 100 -0.17 16.56 19.51
CA ALA A 100 0.87 17.18 20.32
C ALA A 100 0.95 16.53 21.70
N VAL A 101 1.86 17.01 22.56
CA VAL A 101 2.05 16.46 23.91
C VAL A 101 0.82 16.75 24.80
N ASP A 102 0.21 17.91 24.64
CA ASP A 102 -0.97 18.37 25.37
C ASP A 102 -2.30 17.83 24.79
N HIS A 103 -2.31 17.42 23.52
CA HIS A 103 -3.44 16.77 22.86
C HIS A 103 -2.97 15.64 21.93
N ASP A 104 -2.84 14.43 22.48
CA ASP A 104 -2.26 13.27 21.79
C ASP A 104 -3.35 12.42 21.11
N TYR A 105 -3.83 12.85 19.94
CA TYR A 105 -4.88 12.11 19.22
C TYR A 105 -4.45 10.68 18.81
N LEU A 106 -3.14 10.40 18.72
CA LEU A 106 -2.65 9.02 18.53
C LEU A 106 -2.92 8.14 19.76
N ARG A 107 -2.86 8.69 20.97
CA ARG A 107 -3.15 7.97 22.22
C ARG A 107 -4.63 7.96 22.52
N ASP A 108 -5.27 9.12 22.47
CA ASP A 108 -6.59 9.38 23.04
C ASP A 108 -7.73 9.26 22.03
N GLY A 109 -7.40 9.26 20.72
CA GLY A 109 -8.38 9.37 19.65
C GLY A 109 -8.89 10.81 19.48
N PHE A 110 -9.79 11.01 18.52
CA PHE A 110 -10.36 12.30 18.16
C PHE A 110 -11.84 12.13 17.79
N VAL A 111 -12.70 13.05 18.24
CA VAL A 111 -14.13 13.06 17.92
C VAL A 111 -14.58 14.50 17.69
N SER A 112 -15.09 14.80 16.50
CA SER A 112 -15.72 16.08 16.20
C SER A 112 -17.24 15.99 16.39
N GLN A 113 -17.82 16.88 17.22
CA GLN A 113 -19.26 16.95 17.50
C GLN A 113 -20.02 17.86 16.52
N SER A 114 -19.33 18.59 15.65
CA SER A 114 -19.92 19.50 14.68
C SER A 114 -19.04 19.69 13.44
N PHE A 115 -19.58 20.15 12.31
CA PHE A 115 -18.76 20.44 11.12
C PHE A 115 -17.65 21.46 11.38
N SER A 116 -17.84 22.38 12.33
CA SER A 116 -16.83 23.38 12.74
C SER A 116 -15.66 22.79 13.54
N GLU A 117 -15.84 21.63 14.15
CA GLU A 117 -14.79 20.93 14.91
C GLU A 117 -13.96 19.98 14.02
N GLU A 118 -14.37 19.71 12.79
CA GLU A 118 -13.62 18.83 11.88
C GLU A 118 -12.28 19.49 11.48
N LEU A 119 -11.17 18.78 11.71
CA LEU A 119 -9.81 19.36 11.59
C LEU A 119 -9.30 19.31 10.14
N PRO A 120 -9.00 20.44 9.48
CA PRO A 120 -8.42 20.44 8.14
C PRO A 120 -7.04 19.79 8.12
N ILE A 121 -6.80 18.88 7.17
CA ILE A 121 -5.52 18.20 7.02
C ILE A 121 -4.79 18.72 5.78
N GLU A 122 -3.78 19.56 6.01
CA GLU A 122 -2.97 20.12 4.95
C GLU A 122 -2.29 19.03 4.10
N GLY A 123 -2.40 19.15 2.77
CA GLY A 123 -1.78 18.23 1.82
C GLY A 123 -2.46 16.87 1.67
N LEU A 124 -3.49 16.56 2.45
CA LEU A 124 -4.31 15.36 2.27
C LEU A 124 -5.27 15.58 1.09
N THR A 125 -5.37 14.58 0.22
CA THR A 125 -6.32 14.59 -0.90
C THR A 125 -7.16 13.32 -0.93
N VAL A 126 -8.35 13.44 -1.51
CA VAL A 126 -9.22 12.31 -1.85
C VAL A 126 -9.52 12.37 -3.33
N SER A 127 -9.34 11.26 -4.05
CA SER A 127 -9.55 11.21 -5.50
C SER A 127 -10.65 10.23 -5.90
N TYR A 128 -11.65 10.71 -6.63
CA TYR A 128 -12.73 9.91 -7.22
C TYR A 128 -12.39 9.57 -8.68
N LEU A 129 -12.61 8.31 -9.09
CA LEU A 129 -12.43 7.91 -10.48
C LEU A 129 -13.51 8.56 -11.36
N SER A 130 -13.07 9.38 -12.31
CA SER A 130 -13.94 10.14 -13.22
C SER A 130 -14.09 9.44 -14.58
N SER A 131 -12.99 8.98 -15.16
CA SER A 131 -13.02 8.28 -16.45
C SER A 131 -11.85 7.29 -16.60
N ILE A 132 -12.05 6.28 -17.44
CA ILE A 132 -11.01 5.35 -17.89
C ILE A 132 -11.20 5.06 -19.38
N ARG A 133 -10.14 5.17 -20.17
CA ARG A 133 -10.18 5.02 -21.63
C ARG A 133 -8.97 4.24 -22.14
N ASP A 134 -9.21 3.22 -22.95
CA ASP A 134 -8.13 2.46 -23.59
C ASP A 134 -7.45 3.34 -24.64
N VAL A 135 -6.16 3.60 -24.46
CA VAL A 135 -5.32 4.42 -25.35
C VAL A 135 -4.21 3.59 -26.01
N THR A 136 -4.31 2.26 -25.94
CA THR A 136 -3.26 1.35 -26.43
C THR A 136 -2.99 1.58 -27.92
N LYS A 137 -4.04 1.66 -28.74
CA LYS A 137 -3.89 1.90 -30.19
C LYS A 137 -3.27 3.27 -30.50
N GLU A 138 -3.68 4.32 -29.78
CA GLU A 138 -3.13 5.68 -29.91
C GLU A 138 -1.63 5.73 -29.59
N ILE A 139 -1.21 5.01 -28.56
CA ILE A 139 0.20 4.93 -28.17
C ILE A 139 1.00 4.14 -29.20
N LEU A 140 0.52 2.95 -29.57
CA LEU A 140 1.25 2.07 -30.49
C LEU A 140 1.41 2.69 -31.89
N ALA A 141 0.43 3.47 -32.35
CA ALA A 141 0.49 4.16 -33.64
C ALA A 141 1.56 5.27 -33.71
N GLN A 142 1.98 5.83 -32.58
CA GLN A 142 2.97 6.91 -32.51
C GLN A 142 4.41 6.41 -32.35
N LEU A 143 4.61 5.09 -32.19
CA LEU A 143 5.93 4.52 -32.00
C LEU A 143 6.78 4.59 -33.26
N LYS A 144 8.03 5.04 -33.10
CA LYS A 144 8.98 5.24 -34.19
C LYS A 144 10.04 4.16 -34.15
N LYS A 145 9.68 2.95 -34.62
CA LYS A 145 10.58 1.79 -34.83
C LYS A 145 11.72 1.70 -33.79
N PRO A 146 11.39 1.49 -32.50
CA PRO A 146 12.41 1.44 -31.43
C PRO A 146 13.40 0.30 -31.67
N LYS A 147 14.68 0.51 -31.35
CA LYS A 147 15.77 -0.48 -31.53
C LYS A 147 15.73 -1.60 -30.51
N ASN A 148 15.26 -1.33 -29.30
CA ASN A 148 15.16 -2.28 -28.18
C ASN A 148 14.05 -1.87 -27.20
N GLU A 149 13.81 -2.66 -26.16
CA GLU A 149 12.72 -2.40 -25.22
C GLU A 149 12.94 -1.13 -24.38
N ILE A 150 14.19 -0.79 -24.02
CA ILE A 150 14.48 0.45 -23.29
C ILE A 150 14.07 1.67 -24.11
N GLU A 151 14.43 1.71 -25.39
CA GLU A 151 14.01 2.78 -26.30
C GLU A 151 12.49 2.79 -26.47
N ARG A 152 11.88 1.62 -26.62
CA ARG A 152 10.41 1.48 -26.71
C ARG A 152 9.72 2.09 -25.50
N LEU A 153 10.12 1.72 -24.28
CA LEU A 153 9.53 2.26 -23.05
C LEU A 153 9.78 3.77 -22.91
N SER A 154 10.96 4.26 -23.30
CA SER A 154 11.23 5.71 -23.33
C SER A 154 10.34 6.45 -24.32
N GLN A 155 10.09 5.89 -25.51
CA GLN A 155 9.17 6.49 -26.49
C GLN A 155 7.73 6.48 -25.96
N ILE A 156 7.28 5.35 -25.40
CA ILE A 156 5.95 5.23 -24.78
C ILE A 156 5.77 6.27 -23.67
N GLN A 157 6.73 6.42 -22.77
CA GLN A 157 6.66 7.40 -21.69
C GLN A 157 6.44 8.82 -22.23
N LYS A 158 7.15 9.23 -23.29
CA LYS A 158 6.98 10.54 -23.93
C LYS A 158 5.60 10.69 -24.57
N ILE A 159 5.09 9.64 -25.21
CA ILE A 159 3.74 9.63 -25.82
C ILE A 159 2.68 9.75 -24.73
N CYS A 160 2.81 8.98 -23.64
CA CYS A 160 1.92 9.07 -22.48
C CYS A 160 1.87 10.48 -21.91
N GLN A 161 3.03 11.11 -21.68
CA GLN A 161 3.11 12.50 -21.20
C GLN A 161 2.41 13.49 -22.14
N GLY A 162 2.51 13.29 -23.46
CA GLY A 162 1.80 14.08 -24.45
C GLY A 162 0.28 13.92 -24.37
N LEU A 163 -0.20 12.68 -24.22
CA LEU A 163 -1.63 12.38 -24.06
C LEU A 163 -2.19 12.95 -22.75
N GLU A 164 -1.46 12.81 -21.65
CA GLU A 164 -1.80 13.37 -20.34
C GLU A 164 -1.92 14.90 -20.43
N ALA A 165 -0.92 15.57 -21.02
CA ALA A 165 -0.93 17.02 -21.18
C ALA A 165 -2.07 17.52 -22.07
N ALA A 166 -2.35 16.83 -23.17
CA ALA A 166 -3.45 17.17 -24.07
C ALA A 166 -4.81 17.06 -23.37
N GLU A 167 -5.02 15.98 -22.61
CA GLU A 167 -6.26 15.75 -21.89
C GLU A 167 -6.42 16.72 -20.70
N SER A 168 -5.35 17.00 -19.94
CA SER A 168 -5.36 18.04 -18.90
C SER A 168 -5.73 19.42 -19.47
N LYS A 169 -5.18 19.78 -20.65
CA LYS A 169 -5.53 21.03 -21.33
C LYS A 169 -6.99 21.06 -21.78
N ARG A 170 -7.54 19.93 -22.22
CA ARG A 170 -8.95 19.80 -22.62
C ARG A 170 -9.90 20.00 -21.43
N LEU A 171 -9.56 19.43 -20.28
CA LEU A 171 -10.39 19.47 -19.06
C LEU A 171 -10.37 20.83 -18.36
N LYS A 172 -9.32 21.65 -18.54
CA LYS A 172 -9.18 23.01 -17.96
C LYS A 172 -9.44 23.08 -16.45
N SER A 173 -8.94 22.09 -15.69
CA SER A 173 -9.11 22.05 -14.23
C SER A 173 -7.83 21.57 -13.56
N GLU A 174 -7.38 22.32 -12.55
CA GLU A 174 -6.25 21.96 -11.68
C GLU A 174 -6.61 20.87 -10.66
N HIS A 175 -7.91 20.62 -10.45
CA HIS A 175 -8.44 19.59 -9.56
C HIS A 175 -8.71 18.26 -10.28
N LYS A 176 -8.16 18.08 -11.49
CA LYS A 176 -8.21 16.82 -12.22
C LYS A 176 -6.81 16.22 -12.31
N ARG A 177 -6.67 14.96 -11.90
CA ARG A 177 -5.44 14.19 -12.13
C ARG A 177 -5.63 13.28 -13.34
N VAL A 178 -4.88 13.54 -14.40
CA VAL A 178 -4.83 12.71 -15.60
C VAL A 178 -3.54 11.90 -15.58
N GLN A 179 -3.64 10.58 -15.81
CA GLN A 179 -2.48 9.70 -15.90
C GLN A 179 -2.74 8.55 -16.87
N VAL A 180 -1.73 8.17 -17.64
CA VAL A 180 -1.72 6.93 -18.42
C VAL A 180 -1.01 5.85 -17.62
N ARG A 181 -1.66 4.69 -17.47
CA ARG A 181 -1.11 3.55 -16.72
C ARG A 181 -0.95 2.31 -17.60
N PRO A 182 0.16 1.57 -17.48
CA PRO A 182 0.37 0.31 -18.18
C PRO A 182 -0.32 -0.85 -17.45
N TYR A 183 -0.86 -1.78 -18.21
CA TYR A 183 -1.52 -3.01 -17.75
C TYR A 183 -0.97 -4.21 -18.52
N TYR A 184 -1.19 -5.41 -17.98
CA TYR A 184 -0.84 -6.67 -18.63
C TYR A 184 0.64 -6.71 -19.04
N ALA A 185 1.53 -6.33 -18.11
CA ALA A 185 2.97 -6.22 -18.34
C ALA A 185 3.34 -5.34 -19.57
N ASN A 186 2.83 -4.11 -19.64
CA ASN A 186 3.05 -3.17 -20.76
C ASN A 186 2.46 -3.61 -22.12
N ASN A 187 1.48 -4.52 -22.13
CA ASN A 187 0.76 -4.89 -23.35
C ASN A 187 -0.51 -4.05 -23.57
N LYS A 188 -0.95 -3.27 -22.57
CA LYS A 188 -2.13 -2.40 -22.67
C LYS A 188 -1.95 -1.11 -21.86
N TYR A 189 -2.62 -0.04 -22.26
CA TYR A 189 -2.53 1.26 -21.61
C TYR A 189 -3.90 1.92 -21.48
N TYR A 190 -4.22 2.42 -20.30
CA TYR A 190 -5.41 3.21 -20.05
C TYR A 190 -5.04 4.63 -19.63
N LEU A 191 -5.71 5.62 -20.23
CA LEU A 191 -5.76 6.98 -19.73
C LEU A 191 -6.87 7.04 -18.67
N ILE A 192 -6.52 7.55 -17.49
CA ILE A 192 -7.38 7.58 -16.31
C ILE A 192 -7.45 9.01 -15.80
N THR A 193 -8.66 9.48 -15.53
CA THR A 193 -8.89 10.80 -14.94
C THR A 193 -9.55 10.65 -13.58
N TYR A 194 -9.07 11.43 -12.61
CA TYR A 194 -9.66 11.53 -11.28
C TYR A 194 -10.09 12.97 -10.97
N ASP A 195 -11.19 13.11 -10.23
CA ASP A 195 -11.55 14.33 -9.50
C ASP A 195 -10.82 14.34 -8.16
N VAL A 196 -10.00 15.36 -7.91
CA VAL A 196 -9.12 15.47 -6.75
C VAL A 196 -9.60 16.58 -5.82
N PHE A 197 -10.06 16.18 -4.63
CA PHE A 197 -10.44 17.09 -3.56
C PHE A 197 -9.27 17.31 -2.60
N SER A 198 -8.97 18.57 -2.29
CA SER A 198 -7.86 18.98 -1.42
C SER A 198 -8.29 19.57 -0.07
N ASP A 199 -9.59 19.83 0.15
CA ASP A 199 -10.15 20.11 1.47
C ASP A 199 -10.72 18.81 2.07
N VAL A 200 -9.89 18.13 2.85
CA VAL A 200 -10.24 16.88 3.54
C VAL A 200 -9.98 17.07 5.02
N ARG A 201 -11.00 16.80 5.84
CA ARG A 201 -10.96 17.07 7.28
C ARG A 201 -11.09 15.81 8.10
N LEU A 202 -10.33 15.69 9.18
CA LEU A 202 -10.45 14.61 10.17
C LEU A 202 -11.73 14.82 10.98
N VAL A 203 -12.53 13.75 11.07
CA VAL A 203 -13.85 13.76 11.74
C VAL A 203 -13.83 12.89 12.98
N PHE A 204 -13.22 11.70 12.88
CA PHE A 204 -13.16 10.73 13.97
C PHE A 204 -11.94 9.84 13.83
N ALA A 205 -11.28 9.57 14.95
CA ALA A 205 -10.30 8.49 15.07
C ALA A 205 -10.48 7.81 16.43
N PRO A 206 -10.55 6.46 16.49
CA PRO A 206 -10.50 5.77 17.77
C PRO A 206 -9.13 5.94 18.44
N PRO A 207 -8.99 5.68 19.75
CA PRO A 207 -7.68 5.64 20.40
C PRO A 207 -6.74 4.68 19.69
N GLY A 208 -5.43 4.97 19.72
CA GLY A 208 -4.44 4.09 19.08
C GLY A 208 -4.51 2.64 19.60
N SER A 209 -4.83 2.44 20.88
CA SER A 209 -5.02 1.09 21.44
C SER A 209 -6.23 0.33 20.91
N VAL A 210 -7.10 0.97 20.12
CA VAL A 210 -8.20 0.34 19.37
C VAL A 210 -7.84 0.27 17.89
N GLY A 211 -7.42 1.41 17.32
CA GLY A 211 -7.09 1.57 15.90
C GLY A 211 -5.89 0.75 15.42
N LYS A 212 -4.99 0.38 16.34
CA LYS A 212 -3.81 -0.48 16.09
C LYS A 212 -3.56 -1.45 17.24
N PHE A 213 -4.63 -1.95 17.89
CA PHE A 213 -4.54 -2.98 18.94
C PHE A 213 -3.69 -4.17 18.48
N GLY A 214 -2.68 -4.53 19.27
CA GLY A 214 -1.71 -5.58 18.99
C GLY A 214 -0.48 -5.16 18.16
N GLY A 215 -0.40 -3.89 17.74
CA GLY A 215 0.82 -3.27 17.20
C GLY A 215 1.56 -4.10 16.15
N ASP A 216 2.88 -4.20 16.27
CA ASP A 216 3.70 -4.99 15.37
C ASP A 216 3.47 -6.49 15.56
N THR A 217 3.13 -6.94 16.77
CA THR A 217 2.90 -8.37 17.07
C THR A 217 1.77 -8.94 16.23
N ASP A 218 0.61 -8.28 16.22
CA ASP A 218 -0.56 -8.74 15.49
C ASP A 218 -0.55 -8.31 14.00
N ASN A 219 0.30 -7.39 13.56
CA ASN A 219 0.36 -6.98 12.13
C ASN A 219 0.56 -8.19 11.19
N TRP A 220 -0.17 -8.29 10.08
CA TRP A 220 -0.23 -9.48 9.20
C TRP A 220 -0.72 -10.79 9.84
N MET A 221 -1.20 -10.81 11.09
CA MET A 221 -1.66 -12.03 11.78
C MET A 221 -3.19 -12.16 11.80
N TRP A 222 -3.69 -13.39 11.72
CA TRP A 222 -5.04 -13.77 12.12
C TRP A 222 -4.92 -14.87 13.18
N PRO A 223 -5.71 -14.87 14.28
CA PRO A 223 -6.86 -14.00 14.60
C PRO A 223 -6.50 -12.55 14.95
N ARG A 224 -7.35 -11.60 14.53
CA ARG A 224 -7.14 -10.15 14.70
C ARG A 224 -8.30 -9.48 15.45
N HIS A 225 -7.99 -8.50 16.32
CA HIS A 225 -8.97 -7.80 17.16
C HIS A 225 -8.83 -6.27 17.09
N THR A 226 -8.43 -5.77 15.93
CA THR A 226 -8.11 -4.34 15.72
C THR A 226 -9.30 -3.62 15.12
N GLY A 227 -9.69 -2.48 15.72
CA GLY A 227 -10.67 -1.56 15.16
C GLY A 227 -10.04 -0.59 14.18
N ASP A 228 -9.45 -1.11 13.10
CA ASP A 228 -8.62 -0.32 12.18
C ASP A 228 -9.47 0.57 11.25
N PHE A 229 -9.98 1.68 11.79
CA PHE A 229 -10.72 2.67 11.03
C PHE A 229 -10.44 4.10 11.49
N SER A 230 -10.62 5.04 10.57
CA SER A 230 -10.71 6.47 10.83
C SER A 230 -11.72 7.09 9.86
N VAL A 231 -12.21 8.28 10.21
CA VAL A 231 -13.29 8.96 9.49
C VAL A 231 -12.84 10.34 9.09
N PHE A 232 -13.04 10.65 7.82
CA PHE A 232 -12.76 11.95 7.22
C PHE A 232 -13.99 12.48 6.50
N ARG A 233 -13.97 13.76 6.14
CA ARG A 233 -14.99 14.36 5.28
C ARG A 233 -14.35 15.14 4.17
N VAL A 234 -14.90 14.98 2.97
CA VAL A 234 -14.55 15.79 1.81
C VAL A 234 -15.39 17.05 1.80
N TYR A 235 -14.73 18.20 1.62
CA TYR A 235 -15.36 19.49 1.44
C TYR A 235 -15.19 19.97 0.00
N ALA A 236 -16.15 20.76 -0.45
CA ALA A 236 -16.24 21.31 -1.80
C ALA A 236 -16.62 22.79 -1.74
N ASN A 237 -16.45 23.50 -2.85
CA ASN A 237 -17.00 24.84 -2.96
C ASN A 237 -18.55 24.81 -3.02
N LYS A 238 -19.18 26.00 -3.09
CA LYS A 238 -20.65 26.14 -3.13
C LYS A 238 -21.30 25.47 -4.35
N ASP A 239 -20.55 25.25 -5.43
CA ASP A 239 -21.01 24.57 -6.64
C ASP A 239 -20.79 23.04 -6.58
N ASN A 240 -20.42 22.52 -5.40
CA ASN A 240 -20.10 21.11 -5.17
C ASN A 240 -18.90 20.59 -6.00
N ALA A 241 -18.01 21.50 -6.42
CA ALA A 241 -16.79 21.18 -7.13
C ALA A 241 -15.58 21.10 -6.17
N PRO A 242 -14.54 20.31 -6.52
CA PRO A 242 -13.32 20.29 -5.74
C PRO A 242 -12.72 21.69 -5.60
N ALA A 243 -12.21 21.99 -4.41
CA ALA A 243 -11.56 23.26 -4.09
C ALA A 243 -10.48 23.06 -3.03
N ASN A 244 -9.51 23.98 -3.01
CA ASN A 244 -8.58 24.10 -1.89
C ASN A 244 -9.33 24.50 -0.61
N TYR A 245 -8.68 24.28 0.53
CA TYR A 245 -9.25 24.63 1.84
C TYR A 245 -9.76 26.08 1.88
N SER A 246 -11.01 26.23 2.32
CA SER A 246 -11.62 27.50 2.67
C SER A 246 -12.60 27.28 3.82
N LYS A 247 -12.73 28.29 4.69
CA LYS A 247 -13.74 28.30 5.76
C LYS A 247 -15.17 28.28 5.19
N ASP A 248 -15.35 28.75 3.96
CA ASP A 248 -16.65 28.81 3.28
C ASP A 248 -17.00 27.53 2.51
N ASN A 249 -16.07 26.56 2.43
CA ASN A 249 -16.36 25.28 1.80
C ASN A 249 -17.42 24.51 2.61
N VAL A 250 -18.22 23.74 1.90
CA VAL A 250 -19.33 22.95 2.47
C VAL A 250 -19.08 21.45 2.26
N PRO A 251 -19.71 20.58 3.06
CA PRO A 251 -19.64 19.13 2.85
C PRO A 251 -19.98 18.73 1.41
N TYR A 252 -19.10 17.96 0.78
CA TYR A 252 -19.26 17.48 -0.59
C TYR A 252 -20.45 16.53 -0.70
N LYS A 253 -21.28 16.72 -1.73
CA LYS A 253 -22.38 15.83 -2.09
C LYS A 253 -21.89 14.86 -3.17
N PRO A 254 -21.60 13.59 -2.82
CA PRO A 254 -21.06 12.64 -3.77
C PRO A 254 -22.10 12.21 -4.81
N LYS A 255 -21.61 11.75 -5.97
CA LYS A 255 -22.45 11.13 -7.00
C LYS A 255 -23.18 9.88 -6.48
N TYR A 256 -22.53 9.14 -5.58
CA TYR A 256 -23.06 7.96 -4.92
C TYR A 256 -22.38 7.80 -3.55
N HIS A 257 -23.13 7.35 -2.55
CA HIS A 257 -22.60 6.93 -1.26
C HIS A 257 -23.04 5.50 -0.96
N ALA A 258 -22.15 4.70 -0.37
CA ALA A 258 -22.42 3.32 -0.03
C ALA A 258 -23.48 3.24 1.09
N THR A 259 -24.47 2.38 0.90
CA THR A 259 -25.36 1.97 2.00
C THR A 259 -24.59 1.07 2.95
N VAL A 260 -24.67 1.32 4.25
CA VAL A 260 -24.05 0.52 5.31
C VAL A 260 -25.00 -0.59 5.72
N SER A 261 -24.53 -1.84 5.78
CA SER A 261 -25.32 -2.97 6.25
C SER A 261 -24.90 -3.41 7.65
N THR A 262 -25.89 -3.58 8.53
CA THR A 262 -25.73 -4.09 9.90
C THR A 262 -26.36 -5.46 10.09
N GLU A 263 -26.75 -6.11 8.99
CA GLU A 263 -27.38 -7.44 8.99
C GLU A 263 -26.44 -8.57 9.42
N GLY A 264 -25.12 -8.31 9.46
CA GLY A 264 -24.10 -9.31 9.73
C GLY A 264 -23.75 -10.13 8.50
N TYR A 265 -23.05 -11.23 8.71
CA TYR A 265 -22.59 -12.14 7.66
C TYR A 265 -22.43 -13.56 8.21
N GLU A 266 -22.50 -14.51 7.30
CA GLU A 266 -22.36 -15.94 7.59
C GLU A 266 -21.25 -16.56 6.76
N LYS A 267 -20.80 -17.75 7.19
CA LYS A 267 -19.89 -18.56 6.38
C LYS A 267 -20.47 -18.77 4.98
N ASN A 268 -19.62 -18.57 3.97
CA ASN A 268 -19.92 -18.63 2.54
C ASN A 268 -20.78 -17.49 1.97
N ASP A 269 -21.14 -16.47 2.76
CA ASP A 269 -21.77 -15.28 2.16
C ASP A 269 -20.84 -14.61 1.15
N TYR A 270 -21.43 -14.07 0.09
CA TYR A 270 -20.72 -13.29 -0.93
C TYR A 270 -20.02 -12.08 -0.31
N ALA A 271 -18.75 -11.90 -0.65
CA ALA A 271 -17.96 -10.73 -0.25
C ALA A 271 -17.16 -10.20 -1.43
N MET A 272 -17.20 -8.88 -1.64
CA MET A 272 -16.48 -8.22 -2.72
C MET A 272 -15.82 -6.94 -2.23
N THR A 273 -14.54 -6.78 -2.56
CA THR A 273 -13.77 -5.57 -2.25
C THR A 273 -13.45 -4.81 -3.52
N ILE A 274 -13.58 -3.49 -3.48
CA ILE A 274 -13.16 -2.58 -4.54
C ILE A 274 -12.16 -1.60 -3.93
N GLY A 275 -11.01 -1.42 -4.57
CA GLY A 275 -9.99 -0.50 -4.08
C GLY A 275 -8.85 -0.28 -5.06
N PHE A 276 -7.74 0.24 -4.54
CA PHE A 276 -6.59 0.66 -5.34
C PHE A 276 -5.32 -0.13 -4.96
N PRO A 277 -5.28 -1.45 -5.26
CA PRO A 277 -4.11 -2.27 -4.96
C PRO A 277 -2.86 -1.66 -5.62
N GLY A 278 -1.79 -1.55 -4.83
CA GLY A 278 -0.57 -0.84 -5.15
C GLY A 278 0.22 -1.51 -6.26
N SER A 279 0.74 -2.71 -5.97
CA SER A 279 1.55 -3.47 -6.93
C SER A 279 1.53 -4.97 -6.63
N THR A 280 1.49 -5.78 -7.68
CA THR A 280 1.77 -7.22 -7.63
C THR A 280 2.80 -7.58 -8.72
N SER A 281 3.32 -8.79 -8.72
CA SER A 281 4.27 -9.30 -9.72
C SER A 281 4.02 -10.79 -9.96
N ARG A 282 2.82 -11.15 -10.37
CA ARG A 282 2.36 -12.56 -10.40
C ARG A 282 2.89 -13.39 -11.57
N TYR A 283 3.32 -12.69 -12.60
CA TYR A 283 3.73 -13.27 -13.87
C TYR A 283 5.24 -13.23 -14.08
N ILE A 284 6.00 -12.92 -13.03
CA ILE A 284 7.46 -12.97 -13.07
C ILE A 284 7.95 -14.42 -12.99
N PRO A 285 9.08 -14.75 -13.64
CA PRO A 285 9.69 -16.08 -13.58
C PRO A 285 10.41 -16.35 -12.25
N SER A 286 10.78 -17.61 -12.03
CA SER A 286 11.44 -18.18 -10.86
C SER A 286 12.71 -17.41 -10.47
N PHE A 287 13.58 -17.13 -11.42
CA PHE A 287 14.81 -16.37 -11.19
C PHE A 287 14.55 -14.89 -10.78
N ALA A 288 13.40 -14.31 -11.16
CA ALA A 288 12.98 -12.99 -10.69
C ALA A 288 12.45 -13.04 -9.25
N VAL A 289 11.74 -14.13 -8.89
CA VAL A 289 11.32 -14.41 -7.51
C VAL A 289 12.56 -14.61 -6.62
N GLU A 290 13.55 -15.37 -7.08
CA GLU A 290 14.80 -15.56 -6.34
C GLU A 290 15.55 -14.24 -6.10
N ASN A 291 15.65 -13.39 -7.12
CA ASN A 291 16.23 -12.06 -6.99
C ASN A 291 15.47 -11.19 -5.98
N ARG A 292 14.12 -11.24 -5.98
CA ARG A 292 13.33 -10.52 -4.98
C ARG A 292 13.61 -11.02 -3.56
N MET A 293 13.70 -12.33 -3.35
CA MET A 293 13.98 -12.90 -2.04
C MET A 293 15.39 -12.54 -1.55
N LYS A 294 16.40 -12.86 -2.37
CA LYS A 294 17.82 -12.80 -1.98
C LYS A 294 18.42 -11.41 -2.11
N ASP A 295 18.13 -10.69 -3.19
CA ASP A 295 18.85 -9.46 -3.52
C ASP A 295 18.07 -8.19 -3.11
N GLN A 296 16.79 -8.33 -2.76
CA GLN A 296 15.93 -7.21 -2.35
C GLN A 296 15.42 -7.34 -0.92
N ASN A 297 14.74 -8.45 -0.60
CA ASN A 297 14.11 -8.64 0.70
C ASN A 297 15.16 -8.87 1.81
N ASP A 298 16.16 -9.72 1.61
CA ASP A 298 17.16 -9.99 2.66
C ASP A 298 17.94 -8.73 3.09
N PRO A 299 18.48 -7.88 2.20
CA PRO A 299 19.10 -6.62 2.61
C PRO A 299 18.15 -5.70 3.36
N ARG A 300 16.88 -5.61 2.92
CA ARG A 300 15.85 -4.81 3.60
C ARG A 300 15.59 -5.31 5.02
N ILE A 301 15.47 -6.62 5.19
CA ILE A 301 15.18 -7.23 6.50
C ILE A 301 16.30 -6.91 7.50
N GLU A 302 17.55 -7.11 7.09
CA GLU A 302 18.72 -6.87 7.93
C GLU A 302 18.85 -5.38 8.32
N VAL A 303 18.87 -4.49 7.33
CA VAL A 303 19.08 -3.06 7.55
C VAL A 303 17.95 -2.44 8.37
N ARG A 304 16.68 -2.79 8.08
CA ARG A 304 15.55 -2.24 8.83
C ARG A 304 15.47 -2.77 10.25
N GLY A 305 15.86 -4.02 10.50
CA GLY A 305 15.95 -4.56 11.87
C GLY A 305 16.88 -3.70 12.74
N ILE A 306 18.11 -3.48 12.27
CA ILE A 306 19.12 -2.66 12.97
C ILE A 306 18.58 -1.24 13.24
N LYS A 307 18.01 -0.58 12.22
CA LYS A 307 17.46 0.77 12.35
C LYS A 307 16.28 0.84 13.33
N GLN A 308 15.38 -0.13 13.26
CA GLN A 308 14.19 -0.16 14.08
C GLN A 308 14.52 -0.38 15.56
N ASP A 309 15.56 -1.13 15.89
CA ASP A 309 15.99 -1.30 17.28
C ASP A 309 16.43 0.04 17.90
N ILE A 310 17.19 0.84 17.14
CA ILE A 310 17.63 2.18 17.55
C ILE A 310 16.43 3.12 17.71
N TRP A 311 15.51 3.14 16.75
CA TRP A 311 14.30 3.96 16.83
C TRP A 311 13.39 3.55 17.98
N ARG A 312 13.16 2.25 18.19
CA ARG A 312 12.28 1.73 19.24
C ARG A 312 12.81 2.13 20.63
N ALA A 313 14.11 1.99 20.86
CA ALA A 313 14.73 2.42 22.12
C ALA A 313 14.51 3.92 22.39
N ALA A 314 14.68 4.78 21.36
CA ALA A 314 14.48 6.21 21.49
C ALA A 314 13.00 6.60 21.69
N MET A 315 12.09 5.96 20.95
CA MET A 315 10.64 6.18 21.07
C MET A 315 10.09 5.75 22.42
N ASN A 316 10.65 4.70 23.03
CA ASN A 316 10.26 4.26 24.37
C ASN A 316 10.76 5.20 25.47
N ALA A 317 11.89 5.89 25.23
CA ALA A 317 12.50 6.77 26.21
C ALA A 317 11.92 8.20 26.22
N ASP A 318 11.33 8.67 25.13
CA ASP A 318 10.85 10.05 24.98
C ASP A 318 9.54 10.17 24.18
N GLN A 319 8.54 10.80 24.79
CA GLN A 319 7.19 10.96 24.21
C GLN A 319 7.20 11.84 22.95
N ALA A 320 8.02 12.89 22.90
CA ALA A 320 8.10 13.76 21.74
C ALA A 320 8.69 13.00 20.53
N THR A 321 9.74 12.20 20.77
CA THR A 321 10.33 11.30 19.78
C THR A 321 9.34 10.24 19.33
N ARG A 322 8.58 9.63 20.27
CA ARG A 322 7.50 8.69 19.95
C ARG A 322 6.51 9.29 18.95
N ILE A 323 6.02 10.51 19.20
CA ILE A 323 5.06 11.20 18.33
C ILE A 323 5.67 11.49 16.95
N LYS A 324 6.90 12.02 16.90
CA LYS A 324 7.61 12.35 15.64
C LYS A 324 7.94 11.12 14.79
N TYR A 325 8.32 10.01 15.42
CA TYR A 325 8.78 8.81 14.70
C TYR A 325 7.69 7.76 14.53
N ALA A 326 6.52 7.88 15.16
CA ALA A 326 5.45 6.87 15.08
C ALA A 326 5.11 6.46 13.64
N SER A 327 4.90 7.43 12.73
CA SER A 327 4.61 7.16 11.32
C SER A 327 5.79 6.52 10.58
N LYS A 328 7.01 7.04 10.80
CA LYS A 328 8.24 6.51 10.17
C LYS A 328 8.50 5.07 10.58
N TYR A 329 8.34 4.78 11.87
CA TYR A 329 8.48 3.47 12.46
C TYR A 329 7.48 2.47 11.88
N ALA A 330 6.19 2.81 11.93
CA ALA A 330 5.12 1.95 11.43
C ALA A 330 5.30 1.59 9.94
N ARG A 331 5.65 2.58 9.09
CA ARG A 331 5.95 2.33 7.66
C ARG A 331 7.17 1.41 7.47
N SER A 332 8.19 1.56 8.31
CA SER A 332 9.39 0.70 8.25
C SER A 332 9.04 -0.73 8.66
N SER A 333 8.35 -0.89 9.79
CA SER A 333 7.93 -2.17 10.38
C SER A 333 7.05 -2.96 9.42
N ASN A 334 6.09 -2.28 8.76
CA ASN A 334 5.14 -2.94 7.86
C ASN A 334 5.83 -3.73 6.73
N TYR A 335 6.72 -3.05 5.98
CA TYR A 335 7.45 -3.69 4.87
C TYR A 335 8.57 -4.61 5.35
N TRP A 336 9.11 -4.40 6.55
CA TRP A 336 10.07 -5.31 7.18
C TRP A 336 9.42 -6.66 7.47
N LYS A 337 8.27 -6.66 8.17
CA LYS A 337 7.51 -7.87 8.50
C LYS A 337 6.95 -8.55 7.23
N ASN A 338 6.45 -7.77 6.27
CA ASN A 338 6.02 -8.29 4.97
C ASN A 338 7.15 -9.01 4.22
N SER A 339 8.37 -8.45 4.19
CA SER A 339 9.51 -9.10 3.50
C SER A 339 9.90 -10.43 4.15
N ILE A 340 9.86 -10.51 5.49
CA ILE A 340 10.09 -11.76 6.23
C ILE A 340 9.00 -12.78 5.90
N GLY A 341 7.74 -12.37 5.97
CA GLY A 341 6.59 -13.23 5.69
C GLY A 341 6.61 -13.75 4.26
N MET A 342 6.88 -12.88 3.28
CA MET A 342 6.95 -13.22 1.87
C MET A 342 8.02 -14.28 1.62
N ASN A 343 9.26 -14.06 2.07
CA ASN A 343 10.34 -15.04 1.87
C ASN A 343 9.98 -16.40 2.49
N LYS A 344 9.41 -16.42 3.71
CA LYS A 344 8.99 -17.66 4.38
C LYS A 344 7.85 -18.37 3.62
N ALA A 345 6.84 -17.62 3.18
CA ALA A 345 5.69 -18.18 2.46
C ALA A 345 6.11 -18.78 1.12
N LEU A 346 6.93 -18.08 0.33
CA LEU A 346 7.42 -18.56 -0.96
C LEU A 346 8.16 -19.90 -0.86
N VAL A 347 8.98 -20.08 0.19
CA VAL A 347 9.66 -21.35 0.47
C VAL A 347 8.66 -22.42 0.90
N LYS A 348 7.82 -22.14 1.90
CA LYS A 348 6.86 -23.10 2.46
C LYS A 348 5.89 -23.65 1.40
N LEU A 349 5.50 -22.81 0.44
CA LEU A 349 4.52 -23.13 -0.60
C LEU A 349 5.15 -23.71 -1.88
N GLY A 350 6.49 -23.81 -1.95
CA GLY A 350 7.18 -24.31 -3.15
C GLY A 350 6.96 -23.45 -4.39
N VAL A 351 6.77 -22.13 -4.24
CA VAL A 351 6.41 -21.22 -5.36
C VAL A 351 7.47 -21.23 -6.45
N LEU A 352 8.76 -21.34 -6.10
CA LEU A 352 9.83 -21.42 -7.09
C LEU A 352 9.71 -22.63 -8.01
N ASP A 353 9.34 -23.79 -7.47
CA ASP A 353 9.18 -25.02 -8.26
C ASP A 353 7.94 -24.93 -9.15
N GLN A 354 6.86 -24.31 -8.65
CA GLN A 354 5.70 -23.99 -9.47
C GLN A 354 6.07 -23.08 -10.65
N LYS A 355 6.82 -22.00 -10.43
CA LYS A 355 7.26 -21.09 -11.51
C LYS A 355 8.16 -21.79 -12.53
N ARG A 356 9.10 -22.62 -12.09
CA ARG A 356 9.94 -23.44 -12.99
C ARG A 356 9.11 -24.40 -13.86
N ALA A 357 8.06 -25.01 -13.29
CA ALA A 357 7.15 -25.84 -14.07
C ALA A 357 6.33 -25.02 -15.08
N GLU A 358 5.91 -23.80 -14.73
CA GLU A 358 5.25 -22.87 -15.66
C GLU A 358 6.17 -22.46 -16.82
N GLU A 359 7.45 -22.20 -16.52
CA GLU A 359 8.50 -21.87 -17.49
C GLU A 359 8.77 -23.03 -18.44
N ALA A 360 9.00 -24.24 -17.92
CA ALA A 360 9.23 -25.43 -18.73
C ALA A 360 8.06 -25.71 -19.69
N SER A 361 6.83 -25.64 -19.17
CA SER A 361 5.61 -25.78 -19.99
C SER A 361 5.53 -24.71 -21.08
N PHE A 362 5.93 -23.47 -20.78
CA PHE A 362 5.97 -22.40 -21.77
C PHE A 362 7.01 -22.65 -22.86
N GLU A 363 8.22 -23.07 -22.52
CA GLU A 363 9.28 -23.38 -23.50
C GLU A 363 8.90 -24.56 -24.41
N GLU A 364 8.29 -25.61 -23.86
CA GLU A 364 7.74 -26.73 -24.64
C GLU A 364 6.69 -26.25 -25.65
N TRP A 365 5.76 -25.41 -25.22
CA TRP A 365 4.75 -24.83 -26.10
C TRP A 365 5.37 -23.95 -27.20
N VAL A 366 6.38 -23.14 -26.87
CA VAL A 366 7.11 -22.32 -27.86
C VAL A 366 7.79 -23.20 -28.90
N ALA A 367 8.46 -24.28 -28.47
CA ALA A 367 9.11 -25.23 -29.36
C ALA A 367 8.13 -25.93 -30.32
N ALA A 368 6.94 -26.29 -29.81
CA ALA A 368 5.90 -26.97 -30.59
C ALA A 368 5.12 -26.05 -31.55
N SER A 369 5.08 -24.74 -31.29
CA SER A 369 4.18 -23.79 -31.98
C SER A 369 4.74 -23.15 -33.26
N GLY A 370 5.98 -23.47 -33.64
CA GLY A 370 6.61 -23.01 -34.87
C GLY A 370 6.56 -21.48 -35.04
N LYS A 371 6.14 -21.00 -36.23
CA LYS A 371 6.09 -19.57 -36.54
C LYS A 371 5.22 -18.75 -35.58
N LYS A 372 4.19 -19.34 -34.97
CA LYS A 372 3.27 -18.61 -34.07
C LYS A 372 3.96 -18.14 -32.80
N ALA A 373 4.90 -18.93 -32.27
CA ALA A 373 5.64 -18.60 -31.04
C ALA A 373 7.06 -18.07 -31.29
N GLN A 374 7.40 -17.75 -32.54
CA GLN A 374 8.76 -17.34 -32.91
C GLN A 374 9.25 -16.10 -32.14
N ALA A 375 8.33 -15.17 -31.81
CA ALA A 375 8.64 -13.97 -31.02
C ALA A 375 8.98 -14.25 -29.55
N TYR A 376 8.70 -15.46 -29.06
CA TYR A 376 8.89 -15.89 -27.67
C TYR A 376 10.13 -16.77 -27.48
N LYS A 377 10.77 -17.21 -28.56
CA LYS A 377 11.92 -18.12 -28.50
C LYS A 377 13.09 -17.48 -27.76
N GLY A 378 13.59 -18.15 -26.73
CA GLY A 378 14.80 -17.76 -25.99
C GLY A 378 14.62 -16.68 -24.94
N ILE A 379 13.42 -16.10 -24.79
CA ILE A 379 13.20 -14.95 -23.88
C ILE A 379 13.51 -15.29 -22.41
N LEU A 380 13.17 -16.49 -21.95
CA LEU A 380 13.42 -16.91 -20.56
C LEU A 380 14.92 -17.08 -20.29
N SER A 381 15.67 -17.67 -21.23
CA SER A 381 17.13 -17.80 -21.12
C SER A 381 17.84 -16.45 -21.10
N GLU A 382 17.40 -15.50 -21.95
CA GLU A 382 17.93 -14.13 -21.96
C GLU A 382 17.67 -13.40 -20.63
N MET A 383 16.44 -13.53 -20.10
CA MET A 383 16.08 -12.97 -18.80
C MET A 383 16.91 -13.59 -17.67
N GLU A 384 17.02 -14.92 -17.61
CA GLU A 384 17.78 -15.63 -16.58
C GLU A 384 19.26 -15.18 -16.60
N GLY A 385 19.86 -15.08 -17.80
CA GLY A 385 21.22 -14.58 -17.97
C GLY A 385 21.40 -13.14 -17.47
N ALA A 386 20.39 -12.29 -17.62
CA ALA A 386 20.40 -10.93 -17.08
C ALA A 386 20.29 -10.91 -15.55
N TYR A 387 19.38 -11.71 -14.97
CA TYR A 387 19.24 -11.83 -13.52
C TYR A 387 20.49 -12.36 -12.83
N LYS A 388 21.17 -13.35 -13.43
CA LYS A 388 22.46 -13.86 -12.94
C LYS A 388 23.54 -12.77 -12.85
N LYS A 389 23.56 -11.83 -13.81
CA LYS A 389 24.51 -10.71 -13.81
C LYS A 389 24.12 -9.62 -12.81
N LEU A 390 22.84 -9.27 -12.75
CA LEU A 390 22.40 -8.14 -11.92
C LEU A 390 22.28 -8.48 -10.43
N GLY A 391 22.08 -9.75 -10.05
CA GLY A 391 21.73 -10.13 -8.67
C GLY A 391 22.67 -9.54 -7.61
N ASN A 392 23.98 -9.75 -7.75
CA ASN A 392 24.97 -9.22 -6.80
C ASN A 392 25.02 -7.67 -6.80
N ILE A 393 24.85 -7.04 -7.97
CA ILE A 393 24.85 -5.58 -8.12
C ILE A 393 23.62 -4.99 -7.42
N GLU A 394 22.46 -5.60 -7.64
CA GLU A 394 21.19 -5.21 -7.03
C GLU A 394 21.21 -5.39 -5.51
N ARG A 395 21.78 -6.50 -5.02
CA ARG A 395 21.94 -6.75 -3.58
C ARG A 395 22.75 -5.64 -2.90
N GLN A 396 23.91 -5.32 -3.45
CA GLN A 396 24.77 -4.26 -2.91
C GLN A 396 24.12 -2.87 -3.02
N SER A 397 23.46 -2.59 -4.14
CA SER A 397 22.66 -1.37 -4.32
C SER A 397 21.53 -1.28 -3.29
N MET A 398 20.89 -2.40 -2.96
CA MET A 398 19.81 -2.45 -1.97
C MET A 398 20.31 -2.14 -0.56
N TYR A 399 21.46 -2.67 -0.14
CA TYR A 399 22.08 -2.28 1.14
C TYR A 399 22.35 -0.78 1.20
N LEU A 400 22.95 -0.20 0.15
CA LEU A 400 23.21 1.24 0.08
C LEU A 400 21.91 2.05 0.18
N ARG A 401 20.87 1.66 -0.58
CA ARG A 401 19.57 2.35 -0.60
C ARG A 401 18.86 2.26 0.75
N GLU A 402 18.72 1.08 1.33
CA GLU A 402 18.00 0.88 2.59
C GLU A 402 18.75 1.51 3.79
N ALA A 403 20.09 1.54 3.76
CA ALA A 403 20.90 2.05 4.87
C ALA A 403 21.18 3.56 4.77
N LEU A 404 21.63 4.05 3.61
CA LEU A 404 22.07 5.45 3.50
C LEU A 404 21.04 6.36 2.84
N ILE A 405 20.23 5.88 1.90
CA ILE A 405 19.22 6.74 1.24
C ILE A 405 17.90 6.79 2.05
N GLY A 406 17.39 5.63 2.48
CA GLY A 406 16.16 5.49 3.26
C GLY A 406 16.37 5.11 4.73
N GLY A 407 17.62 4.89 5.15
CA GLY A 407 17.96 4.46 6.51
C GLY A 407 18.24 5.64 7.42
N THR A 408 19.18 6.50 7.04
CA THR A 408 19.47 7.78 7.68
C THR A 408 18.72 8.92 7.02
N GLU A 409 18.26 9.88 7.80
CA GLU A 409 17.48 11.02 7.31
C GLU A 409 18.40 12.12 6.74
N ILE A 410 19.60 12.31 7.29
CA ILE A 410 20.51 13.39 6.93
C ILE A 410 20.99 13.34 5.48
N VAL A 411 21.21 12.13 4.93
CA VAL A 411 21.63 11.95 3.53
C VAL A 411 20.54 12.45 2.57
N SER A 412 19.28 12.14 2.87
CA SER A 412 18.15 12.61 2.06
C SER A 412 17.89 14.10 2.28
N ALA A 413 18.01 14.61 3.51
CA ALA A 413 17.85 16.02 3.83
C ALA A 413 18.92 16.91 3.16
N ALA A 414 20.15 16.41 3.03
CA ALA A 414 21.25 17.13 2.39
C ALA A 414 21.25 17.06 0.84
N ARG A 415 20.35 16.25 0.25
CA ARG A 415 20.35 15.98 -1.19
C ARG A 415 20.14 17.25 -2.01
N GLY A 416 21.13 17.56 -2.85
CA GLY A 416 21.05 18.69 -3.78
C GLY A 416 21.38 20.04 -3.17
N LEU A 417 21.70 20.13 -1.87
CA LEU A 417 22.18 21.36 -1.25
C LEU A 417 23.61 21.72 -1.67
N GLY A 418 24.34 20.82 -2.34
CA GLY A 418 25.63 21.11 -2.96
C GLY A 418 25.54 21.70 -4.38
N ASP A 419 24.33 21.81 -4.94
CA ASP A 419 24.10 22.36 -6.28
C ASP A 419 23.76 23.86 -6.18
N PRO A 420 24.63 24.77 -6.69
CA PRO A 420 24.40 26.21 -6.60
C PRO A 420 23.08 26.66 -7.23
N ALA A 421 22.60 25.99 -8.29
CA ALA A 421 21.33 26.34 -8.93
C ALA A 421 20.14 26.01 -8.02
N LYS A 422 20.19 24.87 -7.31
CA LYS A 422 19.16 24.49 -6.36
C LYS A 422 19.16 25.38 -5.12
N VAL A 423 20.34 25.66 -4.57
CA VAL A 423 20.47 26.56 -3.42
C VAL A 423 19.97 27.95 -3.78
N LYS A 424 20.35 28.49 -4.94
CA LYS A 424 19.85 29.79 -5.42
C LYS A 424 18.33 29.80 -5.56
N LYS A 425 17.74 28.72 -6.08
CA LYS A 425 16.27 28.58 -6.21
C LYS A 425 15.56 28.51 -4.86
N LEU A 426 16.16 27.85 -3.86
CA LEU A 426 15.64 27.79 -2.50
C LEU A 426 15.76 29.16 -1.82
N ALA A 427 16.93 29.79 -1.90
CA ALA A 427 17.20 31.11 -1.34
C ALA A 427 16.36 32.23 -1.97
N SER A 428 15.89 32.05 -3.22
CA SER A 428 15.00 32.99 -3.89
C SER A 428 13.52 32.83 -3.51
N GLN A 429 13.15 31.83 -2.71
CA GLN A 429 11.78 31.72 -2.21
C GLN A 429 11.50 32.87 -1.22
N PRO A 430 10.26 33.39 -1.16
CA PRO A 430 9.83 34.29 -0.09
C PRO A 430 10.21 33.72 1.28
N LYS A 431 10.58 34.58 2.23
CA LYS A 431 11.13 34.16 3.53
C LYS A 431 10.17 33.23 4.28
N GLU A 432 8.89 33.53 4.25
CA GLU A 432 7.83 32.76 4.89
C GLU A 432 7.67 31.40 4.23
N GLN A 433 7.70 31.35 2.89
CA GLN A 433 7.61 30.11 2.13
C GLN A 433 8.85 29.22 2.34
N LEU A 434 10.04 29.81 2.37
CA LEU A 434 11.28 29.10 2.68
C LEU A 434 11.23 28.53 4.10
N ALA A 435 10.81 29.35 5.08
CA ALA A 435 10.65 28.90 6.45
C ALA A 435 9.66 27.73 6.56
N GLN A 436 8.54 27.77 5.83
CA GLN A 436 7.58 26.66 5.82
C GLN A 436 8.15 25.40 5.19
N MET A 437 8.79 25.50 4.02
CA MET A 437 9.43 24.36 3.35
C MET A 437 10.48 23.68 4.25
N ILE A 438 11.26 24.50 4.98
CA ILE A 438 12.22 24.02 5.96
C ILE A 438 11.48 23.41 7.15
N ASN A 439 10.46 24.05 7.72
CA ASN A 439 9.67 23.48 8.82
C ASN A 439 9.13 22.08 8.49
N ASP A 440 8.59 21.88 7.30
CA ASP A 440 8.06 20.59 6.86
C ASP A 440 9.12 19.49 6.80
N LEU A 441 10.37 19.85 6.48
CA LEU A 441 11.51 18.94 6.50
C LEU A 441 11.91 18.54 7.92
N TYR A 442 11.85 19.47 8.89
CA TYR A 442 12.36 19.25 10.26
C TYR A 442 11.30 18.85 11.28
N LYS A 443 10.00 19.00 11.00
CA LYS A 443 8.91 18.83 12.00
C LYS A 443 8.97 17.48 12.74
N ASP A 444 9.34 16.42 12.02
CA ASP A 444 9.46 15.05 12.56
C ASP A 444 10.92 14.56 12.69
N TYR A 445 11.90 15.41 12.38
CA TYR A 445 13.32 15.04 12.42
C TYR A 445 13.90 15.28 13.81
N VAL A 446 14.64 14.28 14.33
CA VAL A 446 15.35 14.36 15.61
C VAL A 446 16.84 14.13 15.34
N PRO A 447 17.66 15.21 15.27
CA PRO A 447 19.07 15.11 14.88
C PRO A 447 19.88 14.16 15.77
N ALA A 448 19.66 14.21 17.08
CA ALA A 448 20.34 13.34 18.03
C ALA A 448 20.03 11.85 17.84
N LEU A 449 18.87 11.52 17.27
CA LEU A 449 18.52 10.13 16.93
C LEU A 449 19.20 9.72 15.63
N ASP A 450 19.18 10.57 14.59
CA ASP A 450 19.85 10.25 13.33
C ASP A 450 21.38 10.18 13.47
N GLN A 451 21.97 10.95 14.39
CA GLN A 451 23.37 10.83 14.80
C GLN A 451 23.71 9.43 15.36
N LYS A 452 22.76 8.76 16.03
CA LYS A 452 22.91 7.38 16.51
C LYS A 452 22.69 6.36 15.38
N VAL A 453 21.82 6.67 14.42
CA VAL A 453 21.48 5.77 13.30
C VAL A 453 22.59 5.74 12.25
N LEU A 454 23.16 6.89 11.89
CA LEU A 454 24.17 7.02 10.84
C LEU A 454 25.35 6.04 10.97
N PRO A 455 26.04 5.89 12.13
CA PRO A 455 27.17 4.97 12.23
C PRO A 455 26.76 3.51 11.97
N ALA A 456 25.64 3.06 12.52
CA ALA A 456 25.12 1.71 12.27
C ALA A 456 24.80 1.47 10.78
N MET A 457 24.27 2.48 10.10
CA MET A 457 24.00 2.41 8.66
C MET A 457 25.27 2.44 7.80
N LEU A 458 26.30 3.17 8.22
CA LEU A 458 27.62 3.14 7.57
C LEU A 458 28.29 1.78 7.77
N ASP A 459 28.26 1.22 8.99
CA ASP A 459 28.89 -0.06 9.29
C ASP A 459 28.28 -1.20 8.46
N ILE A 460 26.95 -1.27 8.36
CA ILE A 460 26.31 -2.32 7.57
C ILE A 460 26.64 -2.19 6.08
N VAL A 461 26.76 -0.97 5.54
CA VAL A 461 27.20 -0.75 4.16
C VAL A 461 28.65 -1.19 3.96
N ARG A 462 29.56 -0.84 4.88
CA ARG A 462 30.96 -1.27 4.83
C ARG A 462 31.11 -2.78 4.85
N GLN A 463 30.25 -3.48 5.60
CA GLN A 463 30.27 -4.93 5.74
C GLN A 463 29.67 -5.66 4.52
N ARG A 464 28.66 -5.08 3.87
CA ARG A 464 27.83 -5.77 2.88
C ARG A 464 28.04 -5.32 1.43
N VAL A 465 28.77 -4.23 1.21
CA VAL A 465 29.06 -3.67 -0.11
C VAL A 465 30.56 -3.74 -0.40
N ASP A 466 30.92 -4.06 -1.64
CA ASP A 466 32.32 -4.15 -2.08
C ASP A 466 33.11 -2.87 -1.75
N ALA A 467 34.27 -3.03 -1.13
CA ALA A 467 35.06 -1.93 -0.61
C ALA A 467 35.46 -0.91 -1.70
N ASN A 468 35.72 -1.35 -2.93
CA ASN A 468 36.07 -0.43 -4.03
C ASN A 468 34.87 0.42 -4.45
N ARG A 469 33.65 -0.13 -4.35
CA ARG A 469 32.42 0.60 -4.69
C ARG A 469 32.10 1.69 -3.67
N VAL A 470 32.39 1.44 -2.39
CA VAL A 470 32.12 2.39 -1.30
C VAL A 470 33.34 3.19 -0.83
N ALA A 471 34.50 2.99 -1.45
CA ALA A 471 35.69 3.83 -1.24
C ALA A 471 35.38 5.34 -1.29
N PRO A 472 34.56 5.86 -2.22
CA PRO A 472 34.21 7.29 -2.23
C PRO A 472 33.55 7.79 -0.93
N ILE A 473 32.94 6.91 -0.14
CA ILE A 473 32.36 7.21 1.18
C ILE A 473 33.39 6.99 2.29
N PHE A 474 34.10 5.86 2.26
CA PHE A 474 34.94 5.42 3.38
C PHE A 474 36.38 5.94 3.37
N ASP A 475 36.90 6.43 2.24
CA ASP A 475 38.29 6.92 2.19
C ASP A 475 38.53 8.06 3.19
N LEU A 476 37.57 8.99 3.29
CA LEU A 476 37.60 10.07 4.28
C LEU A 476 37.52 9.51 5.71
N ILE A 477 36.61 8.57 5.96
CA ILE A 477 36.38 7.98 7.27
C ILE A 477 37.62 7.21 7.74
N ASN A 478 38.23 6.44 6.84
CA ASN A 478 39.42 5.66 7.12
C ASN A 478 40.63 6.56 7.40
N LYS A 479 40.81 7.60 6.59
CA LYS A 479 41.95 8.51 6.69
C LYS A 479 41.88 9.44 7.90
N GLU A 480 40.76 10.12 8.09
CA GLU A 480 40.63 11.21 9.08
C GLU A 480 40.08 10.72 10.43
N TYR A 481 39.41 9.55 10.46
CA TYR A 481 38.77 9.00 11.67
C TYR A 481 39.23 7.57 11.99
N GLY A 482 40.28 7.06 11.35
CA GLY A 482 40.80 5.71 11.60
C GLY A 482 39.80 4.58 11.33
N GLY A 483 38.78 4.85 10.51
CA GLY A 483 37.70 3.91 10.22
C GLY A 483 36.53 3.97 11.20
N ASP A 484 36.59 4.76 12.26
CA ASP A 484 35.52 4.92 13.26
C ASP A 484 34.34 5.72 12.68
N THR A 485 33.25 5.02 12.38
CA THR A 485 32.01 5.60 11.84
C THR A 485 31.25 6.43 12.86
N LYS A 486 31.39 6.14 14.16
CA LYS A 486 30.79 6.92 15.24
C LYS A 486 31.53 8.25 15.38
N ALA A 487 32.86 8.25 15.42
CA ALA A 487 33.65 9.48 15.46
C ALA A 487 33.35 10.38 14.24
N TYR A 488 33.23 9.78 13.05
CA TYR A 488 32.81 10.50 11.85
C TYR A 488 31.40 11.11 11.97
N ALA A 489 30.41 10.32 12.43
CA ALA A 489 29.05 10.81 12.63
C ALA A 489 28.99 11.94 13.67
N ASP A 490 29.70 11.80 14.78
CA ASP A 490 29.79 12.83 15.83
C ASP A 490 30.37 14.15 15.26
N ALA A 491 31.45 14.07 14.47
CA ALA A 491 32.02 15.23 13.81
C ALA A 491 31.11 15.84 12.73
N LEU A 492 30.40 15.02 11.95
CA LEU A 492 29.44 15.48 10.94
C LEU A 492 28.31 16.28 11.59
N PHE A 493 27.69 15.74 12.65
CA PHE A 493 26.58 16.40 13.34
C PHE A 493 27.04 17.61 14.18
N ALA A 494 28.31 17.68 14.58
CA ALA A 494 28.85 18.86 15.24
C ALA A 494 29.09 20.02 14.25
N ASN A 495 29.56 19.71 13.04
CA ASN A 495 30.07 20.71 12.09
C ASN A 495 29.10 21.05 10.94
N SER A 496 28.07 20.24 10.70
CA SER A 496 27.08 20.49 9.65
C SER A 496 25.98 21.44 10.11
N VAL A 497 25.52 22.32 9.22
CA VAL A 497 24.33 23.15 9.41
C VAL A 497 23.04 22.40 9.07
N VAL A 498 23.12 21.37 8.21
CA VAL A 498 21.96 20.65 7.68
C VAL A 498 21.17 19.91 8.76
N PRO A 499 21.73 19.31 9.81
CA PRO A 499 20.89 18.68 10.83
C PRO A 499 20.00 19.66 11.61
N TYR A 500 20.27 20.97 11.57
CA TYR A 500 19.62 21.93 12.45
C TYR A 500 18.85 22.98 11.65
N LYS A 501 17.52 22.93 11.78
CA LYS A 501 16.55 23.82 11.12
C LYS A 501 17.02 25.28 11.06
N ASP A 502 17.32 25.85 12.22
CA ASP A 502 17.64 27.28 12.33
C ASP A 502 19.00 27.62 11.70
N LYS A 503 19.97 26.71 11.79
CA LYS A 503 21.27 26.88 11.13
C LYS A 503 21.12 26.83 9.61
N LEU A 504 20.42 25.83 9.07
CA LEU A 504 20.19 25.73 7.63
C LEU A 504 19.42 26.94 7.09
N LEU A 505 18.35 27.37 7.79
CA LEU A 505 17.58 28.54 7.40
C LEU A 505 18.44 29.81 7.39
N ALA A 506 19.26 30.02 8.43
CA ALA A 506 20.19 31.14 8.50
C ALA A 506 21.23 31.07 7.37
N THR A 507 21.77 29.89 7.07
CA THR A 507 22.73 29.70 5.97
C THR A 507 22.11 30.02 4.61
N LEU A 508 20.88 29.58 4.34
CA LEU A 508 20.20 29.82 3.05
C LEU A 508 19.91 31.30 2.78
N GLN A 509 19.92 32.14 3.81
CA GLN A 509 19.75 33.59 3.70
C GLN A 509 21.07 34.34 3.43
N GLN A 510 22.22 33.65 3.45
CA GLN A 510 23.52 34.27 3.22
C GLN A 510 23.83 34.36 1.71
N PRO A 511 24.49 35.44 1.24
CA PRO A 511 24.87 35.58 -0.17
C PRO A 511 25.76 34.45 -0.69
N ASN A 512 26.57 33.83 0.19
CA ASN A 512 27.48 32.73 -0.11
C ASN A 512 26.92 31.35 0.34
N ALA A 513 25.61 31.21 0.54
CA ALA A 513 24.97 29.96 0.97
C ALA A 513 25.41 28.73 0.17
N ALA A 514 25.49 28.86 -1.15
CA ALA A 514 25.91 27.77 -2.03
C ALA A 514 27.36 27.33 -1.78
N GLU A 515 28.26 28.27 -1.49
CA GLU A 515 29.65 27.96 -1.16
C GLU A 515 29.74 27.23 0.18
N ILE A 516 29.03 27.73 1.20
CA ILE A 516 28.98 27.12 2.54
C ILE A 516 28.45 25.69 2.44
N LEU A 517 27.29 25.51 1.80
CA LEU A 517 26.65 24.20 1.68
C LEU A 517 27.45 23.23 0.80
N SER A 518 28.20 23.70 -0.20
CA SER A 518 29.07 22.83 -1.00
C SER A 518 30.20 22.17 -0.20
N LYS A 519 30.58 22.77 0.93
CA LYS A 519 31.63 22.29 1.85
C LYS A 519 31.05 21.63 3.11
N ASP A 520 29.73 21.62 3.28
CA ASP A 520 29.08 21.09 4.48
C ASP A 520 29.25 19.56 4.58
N PRO A 521 29.66 19.01 5.74
CA PRO A 521 29.92 17.58 5.90
C PRO A 521 28.75 16.65 5.51
N ALA A 522 27.50 17.04 5.80
CA ALA A 522 26.32 16.27 5.44
C ALA A 522 26.07 16.29 3.92
N VAL A 523 26.32 17.43 3.28
CA VAL A 523 26.22 17.58 1.82
C VAL A 523 27.29 16.76 1.11
N LEU A 524 28.52 16.78 1.62
CA LEU A 524 29.63 15.96 1.09
C LEU A 524 29.31 14.46 1.20
N LEU A 525 28.82 14.00 2.36
CA LEU A 525 28.37 12.61 2.53
C LEU A 525 27.27 12.26 1.53
N SER A 526 26.22 13.08 1.45
CA SER A 526 25.11 12.87 0.52
C SER A 526 25.58 12.77 -0.93
N ASN A 527 26.45 13.67 -1.37
CA ASN A 527 26.99 13.64 -2.73
C ASN A 527 27.74 12.33 -3.00
N LYS A 528 28.55 11.85 -2.06
CA LYS A 528 29.26 10.56 -2.18
C LYS A 528 28.31 9.37 -2.23
N VAL A 529 27.27 9.34 -1.39
CA VAL A 529 26.25 8.29 -1.45
C VAL A 529 25.54 8.27 -2.81
N TRP A 530 25.17 9.43 -3.35
CA TRP A 530 24.51 9.53 -4.66
C TRP A 530 25.46 9.24 -5.84
N GLU A 531 26.76 9.53 -5.70
CA GLU A 531 27.80 9.12 -6.65
C GLU A 531 27.86 7.59 -6.76
N VAL A 532 28.00 6.89 -5.61
CA VAL A 532 28.01 5.43 -5.56
C VAL A 532 26.69 4.84 -6.10
N TYR A 533 25.55 5.40 -5.70
CA TYR A 533 24.24 4.96 -6.20
C TYR A 533 24.09 5.13 -7.72
N THR A 534 24.60 6.22 -8.27
CA THR A 534 24.57 6.49 -9.72
C THR A 534 25.43 5.47 -10.47
N ALA A 535 26.59 5.09 -9.93
CA ALA A 535 27.42 4.04 -10.51
C ALA A 535 26.67 2.70 -10.58
N PHE A 536 26.01 2.28 -9.50
CA PHE A 536 25.12 1.11 -9.50
C PHE A 536 24.01 1.23 -10.56
N SER A 537 23.33 2.37 -10.60
CA SER A 537 22.23 2.61 -11.54
C SER A 537 22.68 2.48 -13.01
N ASN A 538 23.87 2.98 -13.33
CA ASN A 538 24.43 2.90 -14.68
C ASN A 538 24.79 1.47 -15.09
N GLU A 539 25.29 0.66 -14.14
CA GLU A 539 25.63 -0.75 -14.36
C GLU A 539 24.37 -1.63 -14.52
N LEU A 540 23.33 -1.35 -13.73
CA LEU A 540 22.06 -2.09 -13.79
C LEU A 540 21.23 -1.75 -15.03
N LYS A 541 21.24 -0.49 -15.48
CA LYS A 541 20.41 0.00 -16.59
C LYS A 541 20.43 -0.89 -17.85
N PRO A 542 21.57 -1.30 -18.42
CA PRO A 542 21.58 -2.17 -19.60
C PRO A 542 21.06 -3.58 -19.33
N LEU A 543 21.12 -4.07 -18.08
CA LEU A 543 20.65 -5.41 -17.70
C LEU A 543 19.12 -5.50 -17.66
N TYR A 544 18.43 -4.37 -17.57
CA TYR A 544 16.96 -4.33 -17.59
C TYR A 544 16.34 -4.53 -18.98
N GLU A 545 17.06 -4.34 -20.09
CA GLU A 545 16.49 -4.54 -21.43
C GLU A 545 15.88 -5.94 -21.63
N PRO A 546 16.63 -7.04 -21.46
CA PRO A 546 16.07 -8.38 -21.64
C PRO A 546 14.98 -8.70 -20.61
N ILE A 547 15.01 -8.08 -19.44
CA ILE A 547 14.03 -8.28 -18.37
C ILE A 547 12.71 -7.61 -18.71
N ASP A 548 12.73 -6.32 -19.08
CA ASP A 548 11.53 -5.57 -19.45
C ASP A 548 10.88 -6.16 -20.70
N ARG A 549 11.71 -6.51 -21.71
CA ARG A 549 11.25 -7.15 -22.94
C ARG A 549 10.65 -8.52 -22.64
N GLY A 550 11.38 -9.30 -21.85
CA GLY A 550 11.00 -10.65 -21.44
C GLY A 550 9.70 -10.65 -20.64
N ASN A 551 9.52 -9.77 -19.66
CA ASN A 551 8.28 -9.64 -18.89
C ASN A 551 7.08 -9.35 -19.79
N ARG A 552 7.21 -8.41 -20.74
CA ARG A 552 6.13 -8.08 -21.68
C ARG A 552 5.77 -9.26 -22.58
N LEU A 553 6.78 -9.90 -23.18
CA LEU A 553 6.59 -11.00 -24.12
C LEU A 553 6.17 -12.30 -23.43
N TYR A 554 6.70 -12.59 -22.25
CA TYR A 554 6.35 -13.77 -21.47
C TYR A 554 4.88 -13.69 -21.04
N PHE A 555 4.41 -12.54 -20.56
CA PHE A 555 3.00 -12.34 -20.27
C PHE A 555 2.11 -12.56 -21.51
N ALA A 556 2.48 -11.96 -22.65
CA ALA A 556 1.74 -12.10 -23.89
C ALA A 556 1.70 -13.57 -24.37
N GLY A 557 2.85 -14.24 -24.39
CA GLY A 557 2.98 -15.63 -24.79
C GLY A 557 2.21 -16.59 -23.87
N ARG A 558 2.20 -16.37 -22.55
CA ARG A 558 1.42 -17.17 -21.60
C ARG A 558 -0.09 -17.07 -21.85
N ARG A 559 -0.57 -15.89 -22.28
CA ARG A 559 -1.97 -15.72 -22.71
C ARG A 559 -2.28 -16.42 -24.02
N GLU A 560 -1.35 -16.45 -24.97
CA GLU A 560 -1.52 -17.22 -26.21
C GLU A 560 -1.46 -18.73 -25.98
N GLN A 561 -0.59 -19.18 -25.07
CA GLN A 561 -0.49 -20.58 -24.66
C GLN A 561 -1.80 -21.08 -24.02
N ASN A 562 -2.42 -20.25 -23.16
CA ASN A 562 -3.60 -20.62 -22.38
C ASN A 562 -4.71 -19.55 -22.49
N PRO A 563 -5.39 -19.41 -23.64
CA PRO A 563 -6.34 -18.31 -23.87
C PRO A 563 -7.59 -18.37 -22.99
N SER A 564 -7.94 -19.55 -22.46
CA SER A 564 -9.06 -19.74 -21.53
C SER A 564 -8.67 -19.53 -20.07
N LYS A 565 -7.37 -19.49 -19.72
CA LYS A 565 -6.92 -19.27 -18.35
C LYS A 565 -7.05 -17.79 -18.02
N PRO A 566 -7.84 -17.41 -17.00
CA PRO A 566 -7.94 -16.02 -16.62
C PRO A 566 -6.58 -15.50 -16.09
N MET A 567 -6.15 -14.34 -16.58
CA MET A 567 -4.88 -13.69 -16.23
C MET A 567 -5.11 -12.19 -16.01
N PRO A 568 -5.67 -11.79 -14.85
CA PRO A 568 -5.90 -10.37 -14.55
C PRO A 568 -4.59 -9.60 -14.50
N SER A 569 -4.58 -8.33 -14.94
CA SER A 569 -3.36 -7.52 -14.88
C SER A 569 -2.83 -7.42 -13.44
N ASP A 570 -1.51 -7.43 -13.27
CA ASP A 570 -0.89 -7.04 -12.00
C ASP A 570 -1.42 -5.69 -11.53
N ALA A 571 -1.49 -5.51 -10.21
CA ALA A 571 -1.88 -4.27 -9.58
C ALA A 571 -0.90 -3.13 -9.92
N ASN A 572 -1.41 -1.91 -10.02
CA ASN A 572 -0.64 -0.73 -10.44
C ASN A 572 -1.22 0.58 -9.88
N SER A 573 -1.81 0.53 -8.68
CA SER A 573 -2.45 1.68 -8.00
C SER A 573 -3.62 2.27 -8.77
N THR A 574 -4.44 1.41 -9.38
CA THR A 574 -5.67 1.78 -10.11
C THR A 574 -6.85 0.99 -9.56
N MET A 575 -8.08 1.43 -9.84
CA MET A 575 -9.28 0.80 -9.27
C MET A 575 -9.41 -0.64 -9.77
N ARG A 576 -9.47 -1.59 -8.83
CA ARG A 576 -9.69 -3.02 -9.07
C ARG A 576 -10.77 -3.55 -8.15
N MET A 577 -11.32 -4.71 -8.53
CA MET A 577 -12.27 -5.47 -7.73
C MET A 577 -11.74 -6.88 -7.49
N SER A 578 -11.98 -7.41 -6.30
CA SER A 578 -11.88 -8.84 -6.03
C SER A 578 -13.18 -9.32 -5.39
N TYR A 579 -13.62 -10.53 -5.72
CA TYR A 579 -14.84 -11.15 -5.20
C TYR A 579 -14.55 -12.56 -4.67
N GLY A 580 -15.33 -12.98 -3.69
CA GLY A 580 -15.10 -14.22 -2.96
C GLY A 580 -16.18 -14.43 -1.90
N THR A 581 -15.84 -15.11 -0.82
CA THR A 581 -16.78 -15.45 0.25
C THR A 581 -16.17 -15.28 1.64
N ILE A 582 -17.02 -15.21 2.66
CA ILE A 582 -16.62 -15.26 4.07
C ILE A 582 -16.20 -16.69 4.43
N LYS A 583 -14.94 -16.89 4.84
CA LYS A 583 -14.40 -18.25 5.06
C LYS A 583 -13.19 -18.28 5.99
N GLY A 584 -13.21 -19.20 6.96
CA GLY A 584 -12.05 -19.57 7.79
C GLY A 584 -10.95 -20.28 7.00
N TYR A 585 -9.89 -20.72 7.68
CA TYR A 585 -8.81 -21.51 7.06
C TYR A 585 -7.96 -22.26 8.10
N SER A 586 -7.18 -23.22 7.61
CA SER A 586 -6.28 -24.04 8.42
C SER A 586 -4.83 -23.64 8.12
N PRO A 587 -4.14 -22.90 9.01
CA PRO A 587 -2.75 -22.46 8.78
C PRO A 587 -1.72 -23.60 8.90
N ALA A 588 -2.06 -24.65 9.64
CA ALA A 588 -1.23 -25.80 9.97
C ALA A 588 -2.10 -27.03 10.30
N ASP A 589 -1.46 -28.19 10.39
CA ASP A 589 -2.14 -29.41 10.85
C ASP A 589 -2.78 -29.23 12.23
N ALA A 590 -3.97 -29.79 12.42
CA ALA A 590 -4.80 -29.69 13.63
C ALA A 590 -5.16 -28.27 14.10
N VAL A 591 -4.91 -27.22 13.30
CA VAL A 591 -5.26 -25.83 13.63
C VAL A 591 -6.32 -25.32 12.65
N GLU A 592 -7.46 -24.87 13.18
CA GLU A 592 -8.51 -24.22 12.42
C GLU A 592 -8.72 -22.80 12.94
N TYR A 593 -8.70 -21.82 12.04
CA TYR A 593 -9.10 -20.46 12.34
C TYR A 593 -10.50 -20.18 11.80
N ASP A 594 -11.37 -19.74 12.69
CA ASP A 594 -12.72 -19.30 12.35
C ASP A 594 -12.70 -18.00 11.52
N TYR A 595 -13.83 -17.65 10.93
CA TYR A 595 -13.96 -16.54 10.00
C TYR A 595 -14.22 -15.18 10.67
N PHE A 596 -14.41 -15.12 11.99
CA PHE A 596 -14.61 -13.88 12.73
C PHE A 596 -13.97 -13.93 14.12
N THR A 597 -13.75 -12.75 14.68
CA THR A 597 -13.31 -12.54 16.07
C THR A 597 -14.33 -11.69 16.81
N THR A 598 -14.27 -11.73 18.15
CA THR A 598 -15.21 -11.00 19.00
C THR A 598 -14.47 -10.15 20.03
N SER A 599 -15.19 -9.24 20.68
CA SER A 599 -14.66 -8.39 21.75
C SER A 599 -14.02 -9.17 22.91
N ARG A 600 -14.35 -10.46 23.09
CA ARG A 600 -13.70 -11.35 24.05
C ARG A 600 -12.19 -11.43 23.85
N GLY A 601 -11.72 -11.50 22.60
CA GLY A 601 -10.30 -11.60 22.30
C GLY A 601 -9.51 -10.33 22.64
N ILE A 602 -10.17 -9.18 22.73
CA ILE A 602 -9.56 -7.95 23.27
C ILE A 602 -9.27 -8.12 24.75
N LEU A 603 -10.21 -8.69 25.53
CA LEU A 603 -10.02 -8.95 26.96
C LEU A 603 -8.96 -10.03 27.22
N GLU A 604 -8.92 -11.08 26.40
CA GLU A 604 -7.92 -12.15 26.47
C GLU A 604 -6.49 -11.63 26.21
N LYS A 605 -6.34 -10.66 25.30
CA LYS A 605 -5.04 -10.08 24.94
C LYS A 605 -4.63 -8.87 25.78
N ASN A 606 -5.57 -8.19 26.46
CA ASN A 606 -5.30 -6.93 27.13
C ASN A 606 -4.20 -7.06 28.21
N ASN A 607 -3.17 -6.23 28.09
CA ASN A 607 -2.05 -6.16 29.03
C ASN A 607 -1.68 -4.69 29.30
N PRO A 608 -1.97 -4.14 30.49
CA PRO A 608 -1.68 -2.74 30.84
C PRO A 608 -0.19 -2.34 30.72
N GLU A 609 0.73 -3.29 30.91
CA GLU A 609 2.18 -3.05 30.82
C GLU A 609 2.69 -3.10 29.37
N SER A 610 1.85 -3.48 28.42
CA SER A 610 2.22 -3.60 27.01
C SER A 610 1.98 -2.30 26.24
N THR A 611 2.96 -1.89 25.44
CA THR A 611 2.80 -0.79 24.48
C THR A 611 1.89 -1.12 23.29
N GLU A 612 1.55 -2.41 23.10
CA GLU A 612 0.74 -2.89 21.97
C GLU A 612 -0.63 -3.42 22.39
N PHE A 613 -0.74 -3.95 23.60
CA PHE A 613 -1.94 -4.62 24.10
C PHE A 613 -2.62 -3.90 25.28
N ASN A 614 -2.20 -2.69 25.66
CA ASN A 614 -2.90 -1.89 26.66
C ASN A 614 -4.11 -1.17 26.03
N VAL A 615 -5.34 -1.51 26.44
CA VAL A 615 -6.57 -0.89 25.94
C VAL A 615 -6.89 0.41 26.68
N PHE A 616 -7.32 1.44 25.94
CA PHE A 616 -7.67 2.75 26.51
C PHE A 616 -8.75 2.59 27.60
N PRO A 617 -8.60 3.17 28.81
CA PRO A 617 -9.44 2.83 29.95
C PRO A 617 -10.95 2.96 29.71
N SER A 618 -11.41 4.07 29.11
CA SER A 618 -12.85 4.25 28.84
C SER A 618 -13.38 3.26 27.81
N PHE A 619 -12.54 2.80 26.88
CA PHE A 619 -12.91 1.78 25.91
C PHE A 619 -12.93 0.39 26.55
N LEU A 620 -11.96 0.07 27.41
CA LEU A 620 -11.91 -1.19 28.15
C LEU A 620 -13.16 -1.39 29.01
N GLU A 621 -13.62 -0.34 29.71
CA GLU A 621 -14.84 -0.40 30.52
C GLU A 621 -16.09 -0.64 29.65
N LEU A 622 -16.18 -0.06 28.45
CA LEU A 622 -17.25 -0.36 27.50
C LEU A 622 -17.25 -1.83 27.07
N ILE A 623 -16.08 -2.40 26.80
CA ILE A 623 -15.94 -3.81 26.43
C ILE A 623 -16.31 -4.73 27.60
N LYS A 624 -15.89 -4.41 28.83
CA LYS A 624 -16.26 -5.18 30.03
C LYS A 624 -17.76 -5.12 30.33
N LYS A 625 -18.41 -3.98 30.11
CA LYS A 625 -19.85 -3.81 30.34
C LYS A 625 -20.68 -4.76 29.47
N GLY A 626 -20.22 -5.09 28.27
CA GLY A 626 -20.90 -6.04 27.38
C GLY A 626 -22.21 -5.53 26.78
N ASP A 627 -22.49 -4.23 26.88
CA ASP A 627 -23.73 -3.59 26.38
C ASP A 627 -23.53 -3.09 24.95
N TRP A 628 -23.65 -4.01 24.00
CA TRP A 628 -23.42 -3.76 22.57
C TRP A 628 -24.57 -3.01 21.88
N GLY A 629 -25.75 -3.00 22.50
CA GLY A 629 -26.98 -2.47 21.89
C GLY A 629 -27.29 -3.10 20.54
N ARG A 630 -27.71 -2.27 19.56
CA ARG A 630 -28.07 -2.74 18.21
C ARG A 630 -26.90 -3.23 17.36
N TRP A 631 -25.67 -3.14 17.87
CA TRP A 631 -24.45 -3.51 17.16
C TRP A 631 -24.01 -4.96 17.41
N ALA A 632 -24.64 -5.65 18.37
CA ALA A 632 -24.43 -7.09 18.54
C ALA A 632 -24.84 -7.85 17.27
N ASP A 633 -24.12 -8.92 16.97
CA ASP A 633 -24.59 -9.92 16.02
C ASP A 633 -25.89 -10.54 16.52
N LYS A 634 -26.89 -10.59 15.63
CA LYS A 634 -28.26 -11.02 15.99
C LYS A 634 -28.34 -12.51 16.31
N LYS A 635 -27.36 -13.32 15.90
CA LYS A 635 -27.38 -14.77 16.09
C LYS A 635 -26.73 -15.19 17.39
N ASP A 636 -25.56 -14.62 17.70
CA ASP A 636 -24.79 -15.02 18.89
C ASP A 636 -24.79 -13.98 20.02
N GLY A 637 -25.35 -12.78 19.79
CA GLY A 637 -25.44 -11.71 20.77
C GLY A 637 -24.09 -11.05 21.11
N LYS A 638 -23.03 -11.33 20.35
CA LYS A 638 -21.68 -10.81 20.61
C LYS A 638 -21.36 -9.63 19.70
N LEU A 639 -20.44 -8.79 20.14
CA LEU A 639 -19.83 -7.78 19.27
C LEU A 639 -18.68 -8.43 18.49
N HIS A 640 -18.89 -8.65 17.19
CA HIS A 640 -17.83 -9.06 16.27
C HIS A 640 -16.88 -7.88 16.03
N VAL A 641 -15.58 -8.14 15.97
CA VAL A 641 -14.54 -7.10 15.84
C VAL A 641 -13.98 -7.08 14.42
N ALA A 642 -13.54 -8.24 13.95
CA ALA A 642 -13.01 -8.41 12.60
C ALA A 642 -13.48 -9.75 12.03
N PHE A 643 -13.41 -9.87 10.71
CA PHE A 643 -13.68 -11.10 9.98
C PHE A 643 -12.73 -11.28 8.80
N ILE A 644 -12.79 -12.45 8.19
CA ILE A 644 -11.98 -12.79 7.04
C ILE A 644 -12.79 -13.27 5.84
N SER A 645 -12.32 -12.89 4.66
CA SER A 645 -12.89 -13.33 3.38
C SER A 645 -11.80 -13.89 2.45
N THR A 646 -12.21 -14.62 1.41
CA THR A 646 -11.32 -15.14 0.37
C THR A 646 -10.97 -14.09 -0.70
N ASN A 647 -11.23 -12.80 -0.45
CA ASN A 647 -10.88 -11.75 -1.40
C ASN A 647 -9.36 -11.63 -1.53
N ASP A 648 -8.94 -11.21 -2.71
CA ASP A 648 -7.56 -11.02 -3.10
C ASP A 648 -7.18 -9.54 -2.99
N ILE A 649 -6.26 -9.23 -2.08
CA ILE A 649 -5.80 -7.88 -1.78
C ILE A 649 -4.27 -7.82 -1.71
N THR A 650 -3.74 -6.60 -1.79
CA THR A 650 -2.35 -6.26 -1.48
C THR A 650 -2.29 -4.87 -0.82
N GLY A 651 -1.09 -4.38 -0.51
CA GLY A 651 -0.88 -3.01 -0.06
C GLY A 651 -1.58 -2.00 -0.97
N GLY A 652 -2.31 -1.06 -0.39
CA GLY A 652 -3.18 -0.10 -1.09
C GLY A 652 -4.67 -0.46 -1.11
N ASN A 653 -5.01 -1.73 -0.84
CA ASN A 653 -6.38 -2.10 -0.48
C ASN A 653 -6.76 -1.68 0.95
N SER A 654 -5.84 -1.20 1.77
CA SER A 654 -6.16 -0.65 3.08
C SER A 654 -7.26 0.41 2.99
N GLY A 655 -8.35 0.21 3.72
CA GLY A 655 -9.54 1.04 3.76
C GLY A 655 -10.55 0.71 2.66
N SER A 656 -10.31 -0.34 1.87
CA SER A 656 -11.26 -0.76 0.84
C SER A 656 -12.55 -1.25 1.48
N PRO A 657 -13.72 -0.76 1.03
CA PRO A 657 -14.99 -1.32 1.47
C PRO A 657 -15.13 -2.78 1.04
N VAL A 658 -15.65 -3.60 1.94
CA VAL A 658 -16.14 -4.94 1.63
C VAL A 658 -17.66 -4.88 1.54
N PHE A 659 -18.17 -5.20 0.35
CA PHE A 659 -19.58 -5.14 -0.02
C PHE A 659 -20.22 -6.52 -0.05
N ASP A 660 -21.47 -6.58 0.40
CA ASP A 660 -22.29 -7.80 0.36
C ASP A 660 -22.85 -8.05 -1.06
N LYS A 661 -23.65 -9.11 -1.20
CA LYS A 661 -24.33 -9.47 -2.46
C LYS A 661 -25.23 -8.38 -3.06
N ASN A 662 -25.62 -7.38 -2.27
CA ASN A 662 -26.48 -6.27 -2.65
C ASN A 662 -25.70 -4.95 -2.81
N GLY A 663 -24.36 -4.97 -2.75
CA GLY A 663 -23.52 -3.78 -2.86
C GLY A 663 -23.57 -2.86 -1.65
N ARG A 664 -23.94 -3.37 -0.46
CA ARG A 664 -23.92 -2.62 0.80
C ARG A 664 -22.63 -2.90 1.54
N VAL A 665 -21.98 -1.86 2.07
CA VAL A 665 -20.71 -2.01 2.81
C VAL A 665 -20.99 -2.62 4.19
N PHE A 666 -20.27 -3.69 4.53
CA PHE A 666 -20.39 -4.38 5.83
C PHE A 666 -19.04 -4.58 6.54
N GLY A 667 -17.95 -4.08 5.96
CA GLY A 667 -16.64 -4.00 6.61
C GLY A 667 -15.62 -3.21 5.79
N LEU A 668 -14.43 -3.00 6.36
CA LEU A 668 -13.31 -2.34 5.69
C LEU A 668 -12.08 -3.25 5.72
N ALA A 669 -11.54 -3.60 4.56
CA ALA A 669 -10.32 -4.39 4.45
C ALA A 669 -9.15 -3.58 5.03
N PHE A 670 -8.31 -4.21 5.84
CA PHE A 670 -7.15 -3.54 6.44
C PHE A 670 -5.87 -4.34 6.46
N ASP A 671 -5.93 -5.66 6.26
CA ASP A 671 -4.74 -6.50 6.31
C ASP A 671 -4.94 -7.84 5.59
N GLY A 672 -3.85 -8.57 5.34
CA GLY A 672 -3.87 -9.99 4.95
C GLY A 672 -3.36 -10.87 6.10
N ASN A 673 -3.61 -12.18 6.05
CA ASN A 673 -3.05 -13.11 7.03
C ASN A 673 -1.62 -13.56 6.68
N TRP A 674 -0.93 -14.12 7.68
CA TRP A 674 0.51 -14.39 7.62
C TRP A 674 0.89 -15.44 6.58
N GLU A 675 0.08 -16.49 6.46
CA GLU A 675 0.26 -17.57 5.47
C GLU A 675 0.05 -17.07 4.03
N ALA A 676 -0.49 -15.87 3.85
CA ALA A 676 -0.79 -15.26 2.56
C ALA A 676 0.29 -14.30 2.04
N MET A 677 1.43 -14.17 2.72
CA MET A 677 2.45 -13.18 2.36
C MET A 677 3.12 -13.44 1.00
N SER A 678 2.82 -14.56 0.33
CA SER A 678 3.16 -14.81 -1.07
C SER A 678 2.25 -14.09 -2.07
N GLY A 679 1.09 -13.55 -1.66
CA GLY A 679 -0.02 -13.12 -2.53
C GLY A 679 0.31 -12.12 -3.64
N ASP A 680 1.38 -11.34 -3.47
CA ASP A 680 1.90 -10.44 -4.50
C ASP A 680 2.56 -11.18 -5.67
N ILE A 681 3.02 -12.42 -5.45
CA ILE A 681 3.69 -13.28 -6.43
C ILE A 681 2.79 -14.47 -6.78
N GLU A 682 2.20 -15.13 -5.78
CA GLU A 682 1.32 -16.28 -5.97
C GLU A 682 0.21 -16.28 -4.92
N PHE A 683 -1.04 -16.36 -5.41
CA PHE A 683 -2.24 -16.34 -4.58
C PHE A 683 -2.63 -17.77 -4.24
N GLU A 684 -2.79 -18.06 -2.95
CA GLU A 684 -3.11 -19.39 -2.43
C GLU A 684 -4.57 -19.46 -1.92
N PRO A 685 -5.54 -19.98 -2.69
CA PRO A 685 -6.96 -19.90 -2.34
C PRO A 685 -7.32 -20.54 -0.98
N ASN A 686 -6.56 -21.54 -0.57
CA ASN A 686 -6.82 -22.26 0.68
C ASN A 686 -6.34 -21.50 1.92
N LEU A 687 -5.30 -20.68 1.79
CA LEU A 687 -4.62 -20.01 2.91
C LEU A 687 -4.85 -18.50 2.94
N GLN A 688 -4.95 -17.86 1.77
CA GLN A 688 -5.00 -16.42 1.68
C GLN A 688 -6.37 -15.86 2.04
N ARG A 689 -6.37 -14.92 2.98
CA ARG A 689 -7.55 -14.26 3.51
C ARG A 689 -7.31 -12.77 3.63
N THR A 690 -8.32 -12.00 3.24
CA THR A 690 -8.42 -10.58 3.55
C THR A 690 -8.98 -10.44 4.96
N ILE A 691 -8.31 -9.70 5.83
CA ILE A 691 -8.77 -9.32 7.17
C ILE A 691 -9.52 -7.99 7.08
N VAL A 692 -10.72 -7.97 7.67
CA VAL A 692 -11.72 -6.91 7.50
C VAL A 692 -12.22 -6.49 8.87
N VAL A 693 -12.24 -5.19 9.17
CA VAL A 693 -12.89 -4.70 10.39
C VAL A 693 -14.40 -4.73 10.18
N ASP A 694 -15.13 -5.27 11.16
CA ASP A 694 -16.59 -5.39 11.11
C ASP A 694 -17.22 -4.00 11.19
N ILE A 695 -18.12 -3.66 10.27
CA ILE A 695 -18.75 -2.34 10.29
C ILE A 695 -19.57 -2.11 11.56
N ARG A 696 -20.09 -3.16 12.20
CA ARG A 696 -20.79 -3.04 13.48
C ARG A 696 -19.86 -2.62 14.61
N TYR A 697 -18.60 -3.05 14.59
CA TYR A 697 -17.57 -2.58 15.53
C TYR A 697 -17.20 -1.12 15.31
N VAL A 698 -17.10 -0.70 14.03
CA VAL A 698 -16.90 0.70 13.64
C VAL A 698 -18.04 1.57 14.18
N LEU A 699 -19.28 1.18 13.91
CA LEU A 699 -20.47 1.92 14.34
C LEU A 699 -20.64 1.91 15.87
N PHE A 700 -20.36 0.78 16.53
CA PHE A 700 -20.31 0.69 18.00
C PHE A 700 -19.30 1.69 18.57
N THR A 701 -18.11 1.78 17.97
CA THR A 701 -17.07 2.70 18.44
C THR A 701 -17.48 4.15 18.27
N ILE A 702 -18.08 4.53 17.14
CA ILE A 702 -18.59 5.88 16.89
C ILE A 702 -19.75 6.24 17.85
N ASP A 703 -20.69 5.31 18.05
CA ASP A 703 -21.89 5.51 18.87
C ASP A 703 -21.58 5.47 20.37
N LYS A 704 -21.00 4.38 20.87
CA LYS A 704 -20.88 4.11 22.31
C LYS A 704 -19.66 4.76 22.95
N TRP A 705 -18.50 4.69 22.29
CA TRP A 705 -17.28 5.35 22.79
C TRP A 705 -17.26 6.82 22.38
N GLY A 706 -17.50 7.09 21.10
CA GLY A 706 -17.49 8.44 20.55
C GLY A 706 -18.66 9.33 20.96
N LYS A 707 -19.80 8.73 21.35
CA LYS A 707 -21.05 9.44 21.65
C LYS A 707 -21.44 10.40 20.51
N CYS A 708 -21.15 10.02 19.26
CA CYS A 708 -21.26 10.90 18.10
C CYS A 708 -22.43 10.48 17.20
N SER A 709 -23.67 10.61 17.71
CA SER A 709 -24.88 10.16 17.00
C SER A 709 -25.06 10.85 15.65
N ARG A 710 -24.59 12.10 15.50
CA ARG A 710 -24.68 12.85 14.23
C ARG A 710 -24.12 12.07 13.04
N LEU A 711 -23.04 11.30 13.24
CA LEU A 711 -22.43 10.54 12.16
C LEU A 711 -23.28 9.32 11.81
N ILE A 712 -23.88 8.70 12.82
CA ILE A 712 -24.81 7.58 12.67
C ILE A 712 -26.06 8.02 11.88
N ASP A 713 -26.61 9.19 12.22
CA ASP A 713 -27.83 9.73 11.62
C ASP A 713 -27.62 10.21 10.17
N GLU A 714 -26.39 10.56 9.80
CA GLU A 714 -26.01 10.98 8.45
C GLU A 714 -25.89 9.81 7.45
N MET A 715 -25.66 8.59 7.95
CA MET A 715 -25.44 7.40 7.12
C MET A 715 -26.75 6.73 6.71
N THR A 716 -26.78 6.14 5.52
CA THR A 716 -27.86 5.21 5.12
C THR A 716 -27.54 3.82 5.66
N ILE A 717 -28.12 3.45 6.81
CA ILE A 717 -27.92 2.16 7.47
C ILE A 717 -29.12 1.24 7.21
N LYS A 718 -28.86 -0.02 6.83
CA LYS A 718 -29.86 -1.08 6.65
C LYS A 718 -29.59 -2.30 7.52
#